data_AF-A0A0F7ZE88-F1
#
_entry.id   AF-A0A0F7ZE88-F1
#
_cell.length_a   1.000
_cell.length_b   1.000
_cell.length_c   1.000
_cell.angle_alpha   90.00
_cell.angle_beta   90.00
_cell.angle_gamma   90.00
#
_symmetry.space_group_name_H-M   'P 1'
#
loop_
_entity.id
_entity.type
_entity.pdbx_description
1 polymer ?
#
loop_
_entity_poly.entity_id
_entity_poly.type
_entity_poly.pdbx_seq_one_letter_code
_entity_poly.pdbx_strand_id
1 'polypeptide(L)'
;MRTHTRGAPSVFFIHVVCFALICSTDNNPSTAVPFVNASYDNYPMLYFSRREIQDLRYKAASTHQHIAARLVEAVQIMLSNSLEYLPPWDPKDFSARWNEIYGNNLGALAMFCILYPDNMEAIDMAKDYMERMAAQPSWLVKDAPWDEVPLAHSLVGFATAYDFLYNYLSKSQQEKFLEVIANASGYMYEASYRRGWGFQYLHNHQPTNCLALLVGSLVLMNQGYLQEAYLWTKQVLTIMEKSIVLLQEVTDGSLYEGVAYGSYTTRSLFQYIFLVQRHFDINHFKHPWLKQHFAFMYRTVLPGFQRTVAIADSNYNWFYGPESQLVFLDKFVMRNGSGNWLADQIRRNRILEGPGTPSKGQRWCTLHTEFLWYDSSLGFVPPPDYGIPKLHYFEDWGVVTYGSALPAEINSPFLSFKSGKLGGRAIYDIVHQNKYKEWIKGWRNFNAGHEHPDQNSFTFAPNGVPFITEALYGPKYTFLNNVLMFSPAVSKSCFYPWEGQVTEDCSSKWLKYKHDLAADCQGRVIAAVEKNEIIFIRGEGVGAYHPKLKLKSVQRNLLLLHPQLLLLVDQIYLQDDSPAKIATSFFHNVDVPFEDTVIDNVHGAFIQQQDGIYKMYWMDDTGYSQKAIIASRMYPRGYPYNGTNYVNVTTHLRSPITRVVYLFIGPSIDVQSFSVHGNSQQLDIFVTTSEHAYAIYLWTDENKSHSIFAQVIADHQKVVFERASAIRNSPVTGVKDSIEIVEKNLQHFKPVFQQLEKQILSRVRNTASFRKTAERLLRFSDKRQTEEVIDRIFAISQQQQNRAKKNKKVAKGYKFVDAGPDIFAQIEVNERKIRQKAQSLAQKELPVDEEEEMKDLLDFVDVTYAKDRNSRPIKVQPGLSQMFSTARSSAPLASASYTRLFLILNIVIFFVMLAMQLTWFQKAKSLHGQRCLYAILLIDSCILLWLYSSCSQSQC
;
A
#
# COMPACT_ATOMS: atom_id res chain seq x y z
N MET A 1 13.11 30.76 74.32
CA MET A 1 13.47 30.76 72.88
C MET A 1 13.43 29.30 72.40
N ARG A 2 12.47 28.92 71.54
CA ARG A 2 12.68 28.68 70.08
C ARG A 2 13.85 27.73 69.82
N THR A 3 13.81 26.66 69.02
CA THR A 3 12.88 26.12 68.01
C THR A 3 13.48 24.78 67.53
N HIS A 4 12.62 23.90 67.01
CA HIS A 4 12.85 22.92 65.93
C HIS A 4 14.12 22.05 65.89
N THR A 5 13.93 20.74 65.88
CA THR A 5 14.01 19.91 64.64
C THR A 5 13.81 18.42 65.01
N ARG A 6 12.61 17.88 64.76
CA ARG A 6 12.34 16.43 64.71
C ARG A 6 11.65 16.15 63.39
N GLY A 7 12.38 15.57 62.45
CA GLY A 7 11.90 15.23 61.12
C GLY A 7 13.08 15.00 60.18
N ALA A 8 13.85 13.93 60.40
CA ALA A 8 14.99 13.61 59.53
C ALA A 8 15.21 12.10 59.28
N PRO A 9 14.83 11.15 60.15
CA PRO A 9 14.99 9.72 59.81
C PRO A 9 13.76 9.10 59.13
N SER A 10 12.55 9.63 59.37
CA SER A 10 11.30 9.09 58.82
C SER A 10 11.03 9.51 57.37
N VAL A 11 11.62 10.62 56.92
CA VAL A 11 11.45 11.10 55.53
C VAL A 11 12.30 10.29 54.56
N PHE A 12 13.48 9.81 54.98
CA PHE A 12 14.34 9.01 54.12
C PHE A 12 13.80 7.60 53.86
N PHE A 13 13.21 6.95 54.87
CA PHE A 13 12.58 5.64 54.69
C PHE A 13 11.27 5.73 53.90
N ILE A 14 10.48 6.79 54.07
CA ILE A 14 9.29 7.01 53.25
C ILE A 14 9.69 7.36 51.81
N HIS A 15 10.76 8.13 51.56
CA HIS A 15 11.22 8.40 50.21
C HIS A 15 11.82 7.20 49.50
N VAL A 16 12.56 6.33 50.19
CA VAL A 16 13.11 5.09 49.59
C VAL A 16 12.01 4.05 49.36
N VAL A 17 11.02 3.94 50.25
CA VAL A 17 9.86 3.06 50.03
C VAL A 17 8.91 3.64 48.97
N CYS A 18 8.74 4.96 48.89
CA CYS A 18 8.02 5.61 47.78
C CYS A 18 8.78 5.47 46.45
N PHE A 19 10.12 5.58 46.42
CA PHE A 19 10.90 5.33 45.20
C PHE A 19 10.89 3.84 44.81
N ALA A 20 10.92 2.91 45.77
CA ALA A 20 10.81 1.48 45.48
C ALA A 20 9.39 1.06 45.04
N LEU A 21 8.34 1.70 45.54
CA LEU A 21 6.96 1.53 45.06
C LEU A 21 6.69 2.25 43.72
N ILE A 22 7.41 3.34 43.42
CA ILE A 22 7.39 4.01 42.11
C ILE A 22 8.24 3.23 41.08
N CYS A 23 9.25 2.48 41.51
CA CYS A 23 10.09 1.62 40.65
C CYS A 23 9.63 0.15 40.61
N SER A 24 8.42 -0.17 41.06
CA SER A 24 7.83 -1.51 40.93
C SER A 24 6.33 -1.44 40.68
N THR A 25 5.93 -0.62 39.73
CA THR A 25 4.81 -0.89 38.82
C THR A 25 5.08 -0.14 37.53
N ASP A 26 5.38 -0.86 36.46
CA ASP A 26 5.50 -0.33 35.09
C ASP A 26 4.11 0.00 34.50
N ASN A 27 3.25 0.61 35.33
CA ASN A 27 1.94 1.13 34.97
C ASN A 27 2.07 2.64 34.75
N ASN A 28 2.60 3.00 33.58
CA ASN A 28 2.55 4.37 33.10
C ASN A 28 1.07 4.72 32.77
N PRO A 29 0.39 5.65 33.48
CA PRO A 29 -1.04 5.89 33.29
C PRO A 29 -1.37 6.86 32.12
N SER A 30 -0.67 6.83 30.98
CA SER A 30 -0.96 7.80 29.89
C SER A 30 -0.62 7.38 28.44
N THR A 31 -0.65 6.10 28.10
CA THR A 31 -0.49 5.61 26.70
C THR A 31 -1.73 4.95 26.12
N ALA A 32 -2.81 4.79 26.88
CA ALA A 32 -3.85 3.83 26.55
C ALA A 32 -5.05 4.46 25.85
N VAL A 33 -5.33 4.01 24.62
CA VAL A 33 -6.71 3.96 24.14
C VAL A 33 -7.51 3.16 25.18
N PRO A 34 -8.48 3.77 25.88
CA PRO A 34 -9.18 3.08 26.95
C PRO A 34 -9.99 1.93 26.37
N PHE A 35 -9.91 0.76 26.99
CA PHE A 35 -10.86 -0.31 26.74
C PHE A 35 -12.25 0.15 27.22
N VAL A 36 -13.21 0.16 26.32
CA VAL A 36 -14.58 0.57 26.59
C VAL A 36 -15.46 -0.67 26.60
N ASN A 37 -16.02 -1.00 27.76
CA ASN A 37 -17.01 -2.08 27.86
C ASN A 37 -18.15 -1.84 26.87
N ALA A 38 -18.45 -2.86 26.07
CA ALA A 38 -19.49 -2.79 25.06
C ALA A 38 -20.86 -2.53 25.72
N SER A 39 -21.67 -1.68 25.08
CA SER A 39 -22.99 -1.28 25.56
C SER A 39 -24.00 -1.42 24.43
N TYR A 40 -24.88 -2.41 24.55
CA TYR A 40 -25.88 -2.70 23.53
C TYR A 40 -26.71 -1.47 23.10
N ASP A 41 -26.80 -1.27 21.78
CA ASP A 41 -27.58 -0.23 21.10
C ASP A 41 -27.22 1.20 21.53
N ASN A 42 -25.92 1.48 21.66
CA ASN A 42 -25.39 2.81 21.97
C ASN A 42 -24.47 3.31 20.85
N TYR A 43 -24.79 4.47 20.28
CA TYR A 43 -24.11 5.05 19.11
C TYR A 43 -23.78 6.54 19.32
N PRO A 44 -22.64 7.04 18.80
CA PRO A 44 -21.56 6.30 18.13
C PRO A 44 -20.75 5.44 19.11
N MET A 45 -20.02 4.45 18.60
CA MET A 45 -19.15 3.59 19.44
C MET A 45 -17.80 3.23 18.81
N LEU A 46 -17.64 3.29 17.48
CA LEU A 46 -16.44 2.78 16.80
C LEU A 46 -15.18 3.44 17.35
N TYR A 47 -15.09 4.76 17.21
CA TYR A 47 -13.90 5.53 17.59
C TYR A 47 -14.07 6.33 18.87
N PHE A 48 -15.29 6.77 19.13
CA PHE A 48 -15.68 7.60 20.26
C PHE A 48 -17.12 7.29 20.65
N SER A 49 -17.49 7.62 21.88
CA SER A 49 -18.85 7.48 22.40
C SER A 49 -19.63 8.78 22.24
N ARG A 50 -20.96 8.70 22.38
CA ARG A 50 -21.83 9.90 22.40
C ARG A 50 -21.41 10.98 23.40
N ARG A 51 -20.79 10.60 24.52
CA ARG A 51 -20.34 11.54 25.57
C ARG A 51 -19.15 12.38 25.13
N GLU A 52 -18.38 11.90 24.16
CA GLU A 52 -17.16 12.55 23.67
C GLU A 52 -17.45 13.57 22.56
N ILE A 53 -18.66 13.57 21.97
CA ILE A 53 -19.01 14.46 20.84
C ILE A 53 -18.85 15.94 21.20
N GLN A 54 -19.23 16.36 22.41
CA GLN A 54 -19.12 17.76 22.82
C GLN A 54 -17.65 18.21 22.89
N ASP A 55 -16.76 17.35 23.37
CA ASP A 55 -15.31 17.60 23.39
C ASP A 55 -14.74 17.65 21.96
N LEU A 56 -15.17 16.76 21.07
CA LEU A 56 -14.77 16.79 19.66
C LEU A 56 -15.18 18.11 18.97
N ARG A 57 -16.39 18.61 19.23
CA ARG A 57 -16.85 19.92 18.72
C ARG A 57 -16.04 21.07 19.28
N TYR A 58 -15.75 21.05 20.58
CA TYR A 58 -14.89 22.05 21.21
C TYR A 58 -13.50 22.06 20.58
N LYS A 59 -12.90 20.88 20.35
CA LYS A 59 -11.62 20.72 19.67
C LYS A 59 -11.67 21.26 18.23
N ALA A 60 -12.73 20.99 17.48
CA ALA A 60 -12.89 21.51 16.12
C ALA A 60 -12.88 23.05 16.08
N ALA A 61 -13.50 23.70 17.08
CA ALA A 61 -13.52 25.16 17.20
C ALA A 61 -12.25 25.76 17.85
N SER A 62 -11.30 24.93 18.29
CA SER A 62 -10.10 25.37 18.99
C SER A 62 -8.85 24.63 18.51
N THR A 63 -8.38 23.63 19.24
CA THR A 63 -7.04 23.05 19.05
C THR A 63 -6.90 22.23 17.76
N HIS A 64 -8.00 21.75 17.19
CA HIS A 64 -8.04 20.95 15.96
C HIS A 64 -8.56 21.75 14.75
N GLN A 65 -8.67 23.09 14.86
CA GLN A 65 -9.25 23.95 13.83
C GLN A 65 -8.62 23.75 12.45
N HIS A 66 -7.31 23.55 12.37
CA HIS A 66 -6.59 23.36 11.11
C HIS A 66 -6.97 22.05 10.38
N ILE A 67 -7.32 20.99 11.12
CA ILE A 67 -7.83 19.73 10.54
C ILE A 67 -9.32 19.86 10.24
N ALA A 68 -10.08 20.49 11.14
CA ALA A 68 -11.51 20.76 10.93
C ALA A 68 -11.75 21.60 9.67
N ALA A 69 -10.89 22.59 9.39
CA ALA A 69 -10.94 23.40 8.18
C ALA A 69 -10.81 22.57 6.89
N ARG A 70 -10.00 21.50 6.90
CA ARG A 70 -9.86 20.59 5.76
C ARG A 70 -11.12 19.75 5.53
N LEU A 71 -11.77 19.30 6.61
CA LEU A 71 -13.09 18.66 6.53
C LEU A 71 -14.15 19.63 5.99
N VAL A 72 -14.14 20.89 6.45
CA VAL A 72 -15.04 21.94 5.96
C VAL A 72 -14.86 22.17 4.47
N GLU A 73 -13.62 22.35 4.01
CA GLU A 73 -13.28 22.54 2.59
C GLU A 73 -13.75 21.36 1.73
N ALA A 74 -13.46 20.13 2.16
CA ALA A 74 -13.88 18.91 1.46
C ALA A 74 -15.40 18.85 1.29
N VAL A 75 -16.15 19.11 2.36
CA VAL A 75 -17.63 19.07 2.34
C VAL A 75 -18.20 20.24 1.54
N GLN A 76 -17.62 21.43 1.61
CA GLN A 76 -18.04 22.56 0.77
C GLN A 76 -17.88 22.27 -0.72
N ILE A 77 -16.77 21.63 -1.11
CA ILE A 77 -16.55 21.20 -2.50
C ILE A 77 -17.60 20.15 -2.92
N MET A 78 -17.89 19.19 -2.04
CA MET A 78 -18.92 18.17 -2.29
C MET A 78 -20.32 18.78 -2.43
N LEU A 79 -20.72 19.69 -1.53
CA LEU A 79 -22.01 20.37 -1.57
C LEU A 79 -22.15 21.22 -2.84
N SER A 80 -21.12 21.98 -3.19
CA SER A 80 -21.11 22.85 -4.37
C SER A 80 -21.18 22.06 -5.69
N ASN A 81 -20.79 20.78 -5.68
CA ASN A 81 -20.74 19.91 -6.87
C ASN A 81 -21.42 18.56 -6.59
N SER A 82 -22.57 18.56 -5.91
CA SER A 82 -23.21 17.35 -5.37
C SER A 82 -23.40 16.23 -6.40
N LEU A 83 -23.80 16.55 -7.63
CA LEU A 83 -23.97 15.57 -8.72
C LEU A 83 -22.67 14.86 -9.13
N GLU A 84 -21.52 15.47 -8.91
CA GLU A 84 -20.20 14.91 -9.23
C GLU A 84 -19.69 13.96 -8.13
N TYR A 85 -20.11 14.16 -6.88
CA TYR A 85 -19.61 13.44 -5.72
C TYR A 85 -20.58 12.39 -5.16
N LEU A 86 -21.88 12.56 -5.41
CA LEU A 86 -22.87 11.56 -5.03
C LEU A 86 -22.69 10.29 -5.86
N PRO A 87 -22.77 9.10 -5.24
CA PRO A 87 -22.71 7.86 -6.00
C PRO A 87 -23.88 7.78 -6.99
N PRO A 88 -23.66 7.23 -8.20
CA PRO A 88 -24.74 7.01 -9.14
C PRO A 88 -25.83 6.11 -8.55
N TRP A 89 -27.09 6.36 -8.92
CA TRP A 89 -28.18 5.42 -8.64
C TRP A 89 -28.10 4.19 -9.54
N ASP A 90 -27.68 4.37 -10.80
CA ASP A 90 -27.54 3.26 -11.75
C ASP A 90 -26.35 2.37 -11.36
N PRO A 91 -26.57 1.07 -11.06
CA PRO A 91 -25.50 0.14 -10.73
C PRO A 91 -24.44 0.01 -11.82
N LYS A 92 -24.82 0.21 -13.10
CA LYS A 92 -23.86 0.17 -14.21
C LYS A 92 -22.84 1.29 -14.07
N ASP A 93 -23.26 2.48 -13.71
CA ASP A 93 -22.37 3.63 -13.52
C ASP A 93 -21.60 3.52 -12.20
N PHE A 94 -22.24 3.04 -11.12
CA PHE A 94 -21.59 2.85 -9.83
C PHE A 94 -20.41 1.87 -9.88
N SER A 95 -20.56 0.77 -10.64
CA SER A 95 -19.56 -0.32 -10.73
C SER A 95 -18.66 -0.25 -11.97
N ALA A 96 -18.86 0.74 -12.85
CA ALA A 96 -18.11 0.88 -14.11
C ALA A 96 -16.63 1.25 -13.92
N ARG A 97 -16.26 1.82 -12.76
CA ARG A 97 -14.91 2.32 -12.48
C ARG A 97 -14.47 1.95 -11.06
N TRP A 98 -13.15 1.99 -10.81
CA TRP A 98 -12.63 1.90 -9.44
C TRP A 98 -13.27 2.99 -8.58
N ASN A 99 -14.04 2.56 -7.60
CA ASN A 99 -15.05 3.38 -6.95
C ASN A 99 -14.77 3.61 -5.47
N GLU A 100 -13.50 3.46 -5.04
CA GLU A 100 -13.08 3.70 -3.66
C GLU A 100 -13.43 5.10 -3.14
N ILE A 101 -13.54 6.07 -4.05
CA ILE A 101 -13.95 7.46 -3.78
C ILE A 101 -15.24 7.53 -2.95
N TYR A 102 -16.20 6.61 -3.18
CA TYR A 102 -17.50 6.68 -2.54
C TYR A 102 -17.41 6.43 -1.03
N GLY A 103 -16.76 5.35 -0.63
CA GLY A 103 -16.53 5.08 0.78
C GLY A 103 -15.56 6.09 1.42
N ASN A 104 -14.53 6.50 0.68
CA ASN A 104 -13.49 7.41 1.19
C ASN A 104 -14.05 8.79 1.56
N ASN A 105 -14.87 9.38 0.69
CA ASN A 105 -15.43 10.70 0.94
C ASN A 105 -16.57 10.68 1.97
N LEU A 106 -17.32 9.57 2.04
CA LEU A 106 -18.40 9.40 3.01
C LEU A 106 -17.90 9.46 4.47
N GLY A 107 -16.70 8.92 4.76
CA GLY A 107 -16.09 9.04 6.10
C GLY A 107 -15.81 10.48 6.52
N ALA A 108 -15.28 11.30 5.60
CA ALA A 108 -15.05 12.73 5.84
C ALA A 108 -16.37 13.50 6.02
N LEU A 109 -17.36 13.24 5.16
CA LEU A 109 -18.69 13.87 5.25
C LEU A 109 -19.40 13.53 6.57
N ALA A 110 -19.37 12.26 7.00
CA ALA A 110 -19.97 11.84 8.25
C ALA A 110 -19.30 12.50 9.47
N MET A 111 -17.96 12.60 9.47
CA MET A 111 -17.24 13.29 10.54
C MET A 111 -17.59 14.78 10.60
N PHE A 112 -17.68 15.45 9.45
CA PHE A 112 -18.14 16.84 9.38
C PHE A 112 -19.53 17.00 10.01
N CYS A 113 -20.49 16.13 9.69
CA CYS A 113 -21.84 16.18 10.24
C CYS A 113 -21.86 16.00 11.78
N ILE A 114 -20.92 15.25 12.35
CA ILE A 114 -20.77 15.14 13.81
C ILE A 114 -20.30 16.45 14.43
N LEU A 115 -19.32 17.09 13.79
CA LEU A 115 -18.72 18.34 14.26
C LEU A 115 -19.65 19.55 14.06
N TYR A 116 -20.44 19.57 13.00
CA TYR A 116 -21.31 20.68 12.59
C TYR A 116 -22.76 20.22 12.39
N PRO A 117 -23.46 19.82 13.47
CA PRO A 117 -24.80 19.21 13.39
C PRO A 117 -25.89 20.17 12.91
N ASP A 118 -25.65 21.49 12.97
CA ASP A 118 -26.61 22.50 12.55
C ASP A 118 -26.62 22.68 11.02
N ASN A 119 -25.64 22.11 10.31
CA ASN A 119 -25.62 22.06 8.86
C ASN A 119 -26.51 20.92 8.34
N MET A 120 -27.80 21.19 8.27
CA MET A 120 -28.80 20.22 7.80
C MET A 120 -28.60 19.83 6.33
N GLU A 121 -28.07 20.73 5.49
CA GLU A 121 -27.78 20.44 4.08
C GLU A 121 -26.74 19.32 3.94
N ALA A 122 -25.67 19.36 4.74
CA ALA A 122 -24.65 18.31 4.76
C ALA A 122 -25.20 16.99 5.32
N ILE A 123 -26.06 17.03 6.33
CA ILE A 123 -26.72 15.84 6.89
C ILE A 123 -27.63 15.18 5.86
N ASP A 124 -28.42 15.98 5.13
CA ASP A 124 -29.32 15.48 4.09
C ASP A 124 -28.54 14.95 2.89
N MET A 125 -27.44 15.60 2.50
CA MET A 125 -26.50 15.05 1.52
C MET A 125 -25.93 13.71 1.98
N ALA A 126 -25.50 13.59 3.25
CA ALA A 126 -24.96 12.34 3.78
C ALA A 126 -26.00 11.21 3.75
N LYS A 127 -27.27 11.51 4.06
CA LYS A 127 -28.37 10.55 3.94
C LYS A 127 -28.59 10.12 2.49
N ASP A 128 -28.64 11.05 1.53
CA ASP A 128 -28.79 10.71 0.10
C ASP A 128 -27.59 9.88 -0.41
N TYR A 129 -26.38 10.24 0.02
CA TYR A 129 -25.15 9.49 -0.25
C TYR A 129 -25.28 8.03 0.19
N MET A 130 -25.69 7.81 1.45
CA MET A 130 -25.89 6.48 1.99
C MET A 130 -27.03 5.73 1.29
N GLU A 131 -28.15 6.39 0.98
CA GLU A 131 -29.25 5.75 0.25
C GLU A 131 -28.82 5.23 -1.13
N ARG A 132 -28.02 6.01 -1.86
CA ARG A 132 -27.47 5.61 -3.17
C ARG A 132 -26.55 4.40 -3.06
N MET A 133 -25.65 4.37 -2.08
CA MET A 133 -24.80 3.21 -1.84
C MET A 133 -25.61 1.99 -1.40
N ALA A 134 -26.62 2.18 -0.55
CA ALA A 134 -27.49 1.12 -0.03
C ALA A 134 -28.42 0.52 -1.09
N ALA A 135 -28.66 1.23 -2.20
CA ALA A 135 -29.44 0.71 -3.32
C ALA A 135 -28.64 -0.17 -4.28
N GLN A 136 -27.31 -0.23 -4.13
CA GLN A 136 -26.47 -0.98 -5.05
C GLN A 136 -26.62 -2.50 -4.84
N PRO A 137 -26.76 -3.29 -5.92
CA PRO A 137 -26.82 -4.74 -5.83
C PRO A 137 -25.46 -5.37 -5.50
N SER A 138 -24.37 -4.65 -5.77
CA SER A 138 -23.00 -5.05 -5.48
C SER A 138 -22.13 -3.80 -5.32
N TRP A 139 -21.15 -3.85 -4.43
CA TRP A 139 -20.10 -2.83 -4.31
C TRP A 139 -18.79 -3.24 -5.00
N LEU A 140 -18.76 -4.39 -5.67
CA LEU A 140 -17.62 -4.78 -6.51
C LEU A 140 -17.59 -3.93 -7.78
N VAL A 141 -16.39 -3.75 -8.31
CA VAL A 141 -16.18 -3.16 -9.63
C VAL A 141 -16.40 -4.24 -10.69
N LYS A 142 -17.16 -3.92 -11.73
CA LYS A 142 -17.67 -4.90 -12.71
C LYS A 142 -16.56 -5.72 -13.36
N ASP A 143 -15.47 -5.07 -13.74
CA ASP A 143 -14.36 -5.69 -14.45
C ASP A 143 -13.23 -6.16 -13.50
N ALA A 144 -13.46 -6.08 -12.18
CA ALA A 144 -12.60 -6.67 -11.15
C ALA A 144 -13.43 -7.48 -10.14
N PRO A 145 -14.19 -8.50 -10.58
CA PRO A 145 -15.13 -9.24 -9.73
C PRO A 145 -14.45 -10.11 -8.64
N TRP A 146 -13.14 -10.27 -8.74
CA TRP A 146 -12.31 -11.04 -7.81
C TRP A 146 -11.56 -10.15 -6.81
N ASP A 147 -11.62 -8.82 -6.98
CA ASP A 147 -10.96 -7.87 -6.09
C ASP A 147 -11.96 -7.25 -5.11
N GLU A 148 -11.82 -7.60 -3.84
CA GLU A 148 -12.69 -7.09 -2.78
C GLU A 148 -12.24 -5.73 -2.21
N VAL A 149 -11.14 -5.12 -2.67
CA VAL A 149 -10.71 -3.81 -2.16
C VAL A 149 -11.76 -2.70 -2.39
N PRO A 150 -12.43 -2.57 -3.55
CA PRO A 150 -13.51 -1.60 -3.72
C PRO A 150 -14.69 -1.82 -2.76
N LEU A 151 -15.02 -3.09 -2.50
CA LEU A 151 -16.02 -3.49 -1.50
C LEU A 151 -15.56 -3.07 -0.10
N ALA A 152 -14.28 -3.25 0.24
CA ALA A 152 -13.73 -2.88 1.54
C ALA A 152 -13.81 -1.37 1.78
N HIS A 153 -13.48 -0.56 0.77
CA HIS A 153 -13.61 0.89 0.82
C HIS A 153 -15.06 1.34 1.04
N SER A 154 -15.98 0.79 0.25
CA SER A 154 -17.41 1.09 0.39
C SER A 154 -17.93 0.70 1.78
N LEU A 155 -17.60 -0.51 2.25
CA LEU A 155 -18.03 -1.04 3.54
C LEU A 155 -17.49 -0.23 4.72
N VAL A 156 -16.18 0.05 4.76
CA VAL A 156 -15.58 0.79 5.90
C VAL A 156 -16.12 2.21 5.99
N GLY A 157 -16.28 2.91 4.86
CA GLY A 157 -16.85 4.25 4.82
C GLY A 157 -18.33 4.26 5.22
N PHE A 158 -19.11 3.34 4.66
CA PHE A 158 -20.55 3.23 4.93
C PHE A 158 -20.85 2.84 6.38
N ALA A 159 -20.14 1.86 6.93
CA ALA A 159 -20.31 1.43 8.32
C ALA A 159 -19.84 2.49 9.32
N THR A 160 -18.79 3.26 8.99
CA THR A 160 -18.35 4.41 9.80
C THR A 160 -19.42 5.51 9.80
N ALA A 161 -19.98 5.85 8.64
CA ALA A 161 -21.08 6.82 8.55
C ALA A 161 -22.34 6.35 9.26
N TYR A 162 -22.67 5.05 9.18
CA TYR A 162 -23.78 4.47 9.95
C TYR A 162 -23.57 4.66 11.47
N ASP A 163 -22.37 4.37 11.98
CA ASP A 163 -22.06 4.54 13.41
C ASP A 163 -22.18 6.02 13.83
N PHE A 164 -21.60 6.92 13.06
CA PHE A 164 -21.57 8.36 13.37
C PHE A 164 -22.97 8.95 13.30
N LEU A 165 -23.69 8.68 12.21
CA LEU A 165 -24.96 9.34 11.90
C LEU A 165 -26.18 8.58 12.43
N TYR A 166 -26.02 7.46 13.13
CA TYR A 166 -27.10 6.58 13.59
C TYR A 166 -28.31 7.35 14.16
N ASN A 167 -28.06 8.33 15.03
CA ASN A 167 -29.12 9.11 15.70
C ASN A 167 -29.85 10.12 14.79
N TYR A 168 -29.33 10.40 13.59
CA TYR A 168 -29.93 11.27 12.57
C TYR A 168 -30.73 10.48 11.52
N LEU A 169 -30.55 9.17 11.46
CA LEU A 169 -31.23 8.28 10.52
C LEU A 169 -32.66 7.96 11.00
N SER A 170 -33.57 7.80 10.04
CA SER A 170 -34.89 7.23 10.33
C SER A 170 -34.79 5.76 10.74
N LYS A 171 -35.81 5.22 11.41
CA LYS A 171 -35.82 3.79 11.78
C LYS A 171 -35.72 2.85 10.55
N SER A 172 -36.36 3.22 9.45
CA SER A 172 -36.26 2.49 8.17
C SER A 172 -34.82 2.47 7.65
N GLN A 173 -34.14 3.62 7.69
CA GLN A 173 -32.72 3.73 7.30
C GLN A 173 -31.81 2.94 8.23
N GLN A 174 -32.03 3.00 9.55
CA GLN A 174 -31.25 2.23 10.52
C GLN A 174 -31.33 0.72 10.26
N GLU A 175 -32.52 0.20 9.93
CA GLU A 175 -32.72 -1.22 9.62
C GLU A 175 -32.15 -1.58 8.25
N LYS A 176 -32.51 -0.85 7.20
CA LYS A 176 -32.03 -1.07 5.82
C LYS A 176 -30.50 -1.03 5.72
N PHE A 177 -29.87 -0.01 6.28
CA PHE A 177 -28.42 0.16 6.18
C PHE A 177 -27.67 -0.91 6.99
N LEU A 178 -28.24 -1.38 8.10
CA LEU A 178 -27.66 -2.49 8.85
C LEU A 178 -27.68 -3.80 8.04
N GLU A 179 -28.75 -4.07 7.31
CA GLU A 179 -28.83 -5.23 6.40
C GLU A 179 -27.78 -5.15 5.28
N VAL A 180 -27.57 -3.95 4.71
CA VAL A 180 -26.53 -3.71 3.71
C VAL A 180 -25.13 -3.99 4.29
N ILE A 181 -24.82 -3.47 5.48
CA ILE A 181 -23.56 -3.72 6.18
C ILE A 181 -23.38 -5.22 6.43
N ALA A 182 -24.43 -5.92 6.88
CA ALA A 182 -24.39 -7.36 7.13
C ALA A 182 -24.10 -8.16 5.85
N ASN A 183 -24.75 -7.84 4.74
CA ASN A 183 -24.55 -8.53 3.46
C ASN A 183 -23.12 -8.34 2.92
N ALA A 184 -22.63 -7.10 2.89
CA ALA A 184 -21.27 -6.79 2.44
C ALA A 184 -20.20 -7.45 3.33
N SER A 185 -20.40 -7.43 4.65
CA SER A 185 -19.50 -8.07 5.61
C SER A 185 -19.53 -9.60 5.48
N GLY A 186 -20.70 -10.20 5.32
CA GLY A 186 -20.86 -11.64 5.09
C GLY A 186 -20.13 -12.09 3.83
N TYR A 187 -20.23 -11.33 2.73
CA TYR A 187 -19.46 -11.60 1.51
C TYR A 187 -17.95 -11.54 1.77
N MET A 188 -17.46 -10.48 2.43
CA MET A 188 -16.04 -10.32 2.75
C MET A 188 -15.50 -11.47 3.61
N TYR A 189 -16.29 -11.93 4.59
CA TYR A 189 -15.95 -13.09 5.41
C TYR A 189 -15.80 -14.38 4.58
N GLU A 190 -16.74 -14.67 3.68
CA GLU A 190 -16.67 -15.85 2.81
C GLU A 190 -15.53 -15.76 1.78
N ALA A 191 -15.20 -14.56 1.29
CA ALA A 191 -14.07 -14.32 0.41
C ALA A 191 -12.72 -14.57 1.12
N SER A 192 -12.63 -14.29 2.43
CA SER A 192 -11.40 -14.47 3.22
C SER A 192 -10.87 -15.91 3.23
N TYR A 193 -11.70 -16.91 2.97
CA TYR A 193 -11.30 -18.32 2.89
C TYR A 193 -10.84 -18.75 1.49
N ARG A 194 -11.10 -17.93 0.47
CA ARG A 194 -10.93 -18.27 -0.96
C ARG A 194 -9.91 -17.41 -1.68
N ARG A 195 -9.54 -16.25 -1.12
CA ARG A 195 -8.70 -15.23 -1.77
C ARG A 195 -7.31 -15.12 -1.15
N GLY A 196 -6.35 -14.68 -1.96
CA GLY A 196 -4.95 -14.47 -1.56
C GLY A 196 -4.81 -13.62 -0.30
N TRP A 197 -5.55 -12.51 -0.18
CA TRP A 197 -5.49 -11.60 0.96
C TRP A 197 -5.80 -12.26 2.31
N GLY A 198 -6.54 -13.38 2.32
CA GLY A 198 -6.83 -14.14 3.54
C GLY A 198 -5.62 -14.89 4.12
N PHE A 199 -4.54 -15.07 3.35
CA PHE A 199 -3.34 -15.80 3.77
C PHE A 199 -2.01 -15.24 3.24
N GLN A 200 -2.03 -14.17 2.45
CA GLN A 200 -0.85 -13.39 2.03
C GLN A 200 -0.59 -12.28 3.05
N TYR A 201 0.22 -12.60 4.05
CA TYR A 201 0.46 -11.71 5.20
C TYR A 201 1.23 -10.46 4.77
N LEU A 202 0.92 -9.34 5.45
CA LEU A 202 1.56 -8.01 5.28
C LEU A 202 1.29 -7.28 3.95
N HIS A 203 0.77 -7.95 2.92
CA HIS A 203 0.33 -7.31 1.67
C HIS A 203 -0.87 -6.39 1.90
N ASN A 204 -0.87 -5.20 1.30
CA ASN A 204 -1.85 -4.12 1.52
C ASN A 204 -3.34 -4.51 1.40
N HIS A 205 -3.70 -5.49 0.57
CA HIS A 205 -5.09 -5.97 0.45
C HIS A 205 -5.59 -6.59 1.77
N GLN A 206 -4.71 -7.29 2.51
CA GLN A 206 -5.08 -8.01 3.73
C GLN A 206 -5.59 -7.09 4.84
N PRO A 207 -4.83 -6.10 5.35
CA PRO A 207 -5.31 -5.23 6.41
C PRO A 207 -6.51 -4.39 5.96
N THR A 208 -6.58 -4.01 4.68
CA THR A 208 -7.71 -3.25 4.11
C THR A 208 -9.01 -4.03 4.16
N ASN A 209 -9.02 -5.27 3.68
CA ASN A 209 -10.21 -6.13 3.67
C ASN A 209 -10.59 -6.60 5.09
N CYS A 210 -9.59 -6.93 5.92
CA CYS A 210 -9.80 -7.32 7.32
C CYS A 210 -10.42 -6.18 8.13
N LEU A 211 -9.96 -4.94 7.94
CA LEU A 211 -10.51 -3.80 8.67
C LEU A 211 -11.96 -3.53 8.28
N ALA A 212 -12.30 -3.59 6.99
CA ALA A 212 -13.69 -3.38 6.55
C ALA A 212 -14.62 -4.43 7.18
N LEU A 213 -14.20 -5.70 7.21
CA LEU A 213 -14.94 -6.76 7.89
C LEU A 213 -15.05 -6.52 9.40
N LEU A 214 -13.98 -6.07 10.06
CA LEU A 214 -13.99 -5.76 11.50
C LEU A 214 -14.97 -4.63 11.83
N VAL A 215 -14.96 -3.54 11.06
CA VAL A 215 -15.86 -2.40 11.30
C VAL A 215 -17.32 -2.82 11.11
N GLY A 216 -17.64 -3.56 10.05
CA GLY A 216 -18.98 -4.14 9.86
C GLY A 216 -19.38 -5.09 11.00
N SER A 217 -18.45 -5.93 11.46
CA SER A 217 -18.64 -6.85 12.58
C SER A 217 -18.93 -6.11 13.90
N LEU A 218 -18.19 -5.03 14.21
CA LEU A 218 -18.40 -4.22 15.41
C LEU A 218 -19.79 -3.53 15.41
N VAL A 219 -20.23 -3.02 14.26
CA VAL A 219 -21.58 -2.43 14.12
C VAL A 219 -22.66 -3.48 14.38
N LEU A 220 -22.54 -4.68 13.79
CA LEU A 220 -23.49 -5.78 14.03
C LEU A 220 -23.46 -6.28 15.48
N MET A 221 -22.27 -6.40 16.07
CA MET A 221 -22.06 -6.77 17.47
C MET A 221 -22.82 -5.81 18.38
N ASN A 222 -22.69 -4.49 18.15
CA ASN A 222 -23.36 -3.46 18.94
C ASN A 222 -24.91 -3.48 18.78
N GLN A 223 -25.41 -3.95 17.64
CA GLN A 223 -26.85 -4.19 17.36
C GLN A 223 -27.33 -5.58 17.84
N GLY A 224 -26.46 -6.40 18.45
CA GLY A 224 -26.83 -7.68 19.05
C GLY A 224 -26.88 -8.87 18.08
N TYR A 225 -26.34 -8.72 16.87
CA TYR A 225 -26.17 -9.82 15.90
C TYR A 225 -24.88 -10.59 16.22
N LEU A 226 -24.86 -11.21 17.41
CA LEU A 226 -23.65 -11.73 18.03
C LEU A 226 -23.09 -12.98 17.33
N GLN A 227 -23.92 -13.77 16.64
CA GLN A 227 -23.49 -15.02 16.02
C GLN A 227 -22.60 -14.77 14.80
N GLU A 228 -23.09 -13.98 13.83
CA GLU A 228 -22.32 -13.58 12.65
C GLU A 228 -21.10 -12.76 13.05
N ALA A 229 -21.30 -11.75 13.92
CA ALA A 229 -20.22 -10.88 14.34
C ALA A 229 -19.09 -11.63 15.05
N TYR A 230 -19.39 -12.66 15.85
CA TYR A 230 -18.37 -13.47 16.53
C TYR A 230 -17.47 -14.19 15.53
N LEU A 231 -18.05 -14.83 14.51
CA LEU A 231 -17.31 -15.56 13.48
C LEU A 231 -16.40 -14.62 12.69
N TRP A 232 -16.95 -13.47 12.29
CA TRP A 232 -16.22 -12.47 11.49
C TRP A 232 -15.06 -11.86 12.29
N THR A 233 -15.32 -11.46 13.56
CA THR A 233 -14.30 -10.95 14.46
C THR A 233 -13.19 -11.98 14.65
N LYS A 234 -13.52 -13.24 14.95
CA LYS A 234 -12.54 -14.31 15.14
C LYS A 234 -11.65 -14.50 13.91
N GLN A 235 -12.24 -14.50 12.71
CA GLN A 235 -11.49 -14.65 11.46
C GLN A 235 -10.54 -13.48 11.22
N VAL A 236 -11.01 -12.23 11.39
CA VAL A 236 -10.17 -11.03 11.26
C VAL A 236 -9.01 -11.07 12.25
N LEU A 237 -9.28 -11.31 13.53
CA LEU A 237 -8.25 -11.39 14.55
C LEU A 237 -7.23 -12.50 14.22
N THR A 238 -7.70 -13.66 13.75
CA THR A 238 -6.79 -14.77 13.38
C THR A 238 -5.83 -14.40 12.26
N ILE A 239 -6.29 -13.66 11.24
CA ILE A 239 -5.46 -13.22 10.12
C ILE A 239 -4.49 -12.14 10.57
N MET A 240 -5.01 -11.08 11.21
CA MET A 240 -4.23 -9.89 11.55
C MET A 240 -3.22 -10.14 12.67
N GLU A 241 -3.55 -10.93 13.69
CA GLU A 241 -2.62 -11.24 14.79
C GLU A 241 -1.41 -12.03 14.30
N LYS A 242 -1.59 -12.94 13.33
CA LYS A 242 -0.46 -13.62 12.67
C LYS A 242 0.43 -12.64 11.94
N SER A 243 -0.16 -11.73 11.17
CA SER A 243 0.60 -10.66 10.48
C SER A 243 1.37 -9.79 11.45
N ILE A 244 0.76 -9.39 12.57
CA ILE A 244 1.45 -8.60 13.61
C ILE A 244 2.64 -9.37 14.18
N VAL A 245 2.50 -10.68 14.44
CA VAL A 245 3.65 -11.49 14.89
C VAL A 245 4.76 -11.51 13.84
N LEU A 246 4.44 -11.74 12.56
CA LEU A 246 5.43 -11.75 11.48
C LEU A 246 6.11 -10.38 11.30
N LEU A 247 5.36 -9.30 11.50
CA LEU A 247 5.85 -7.92 11.42
C LEU A 247 6.93 -7.60 12.48
N GLN A 248 7.04 -8.39 13.56
CA GLN A 248 8.10 -8.21 14.56
C GLN A 248 9.51 -8.45 13.99
N GLU A 249 9.64 -9.24 12.91
CA GLU A 249 10.93 -9.49 12.27
C GLU A 249 11.37 -8.33 11.37
N VAL A 250 10.47 -7.40 11.04
CA VAL A 250 10.80 -6.16 10.32
C VAL A 250 11.30 -5.13 11.32
N THR A 251 12.63 -5.03 11.44
CA THR A 251 13.28 -4.28 12.54
C THR A 251 13.48 -2.80 12.28
N ASP A 252 13.32 -2.34 11.05
CA ASP A 252 13.60 -0.96 10.62
C ASP A 252 12.34 -0.10 10.43
N GLY A 253 11.16 -0.65 10.75
CA GLY A 253 9.88 0.05 10.63
C GLY A 253 9.37 0.20 9.19
N SER A 254 10.06 -0.36 8.20
CA SER A 254 9.71 -0.25 6.78
C SER A 254 8.57 -1.19 6.38
N LEU A 255 8.11 -1.06 5.13
CA LEU A 255 7.26 -2.04 4.46
C LEU A 255 7.80 -2.24 3.04
N TYR A 256 7.93 -3.51 2.62
CA TYR A 256 8.60 -3.90 1.38
C TYR A 256 7.93 -3.33 0.11
N GLU A 257 6.62 -3.08 0.15
CA GLU A 257 5.84 -2.50 -0.97
C GLU A 257 6.13 -1.01 -1.21
N GLY A 258 7.04 -0.39 -0.46
CA GLY A 258 7.40 1.01 -0.59
C GLY A 258 6.48 1.97 0.15
N VAL A 259 6.77 3.26 0.06
CA VAL A 259 6.16 4.29 0.93
C VAL A 259 4.69 4.51 0.59
N ALA A 260 4.32 4.51 -0.69
CA ALA A 260 2.95 4.72 -1.13
C ALA A 260 2.02 3.57 -0.67
N TYR A 261 2.34 2.32 -1.02
CA TYR A 261 1.57 1.16 -0.52
C TYR A 261 1.73 0.95 0.98
N GLY A 262 2.87 1.30 1.57
CA GLY A 262 3.06 1.33 3.02
C GLY A 262 2.07 2.26 3.73
N SER A 263 1.78 3.43 3.14
CA SER A 263 0.73 4.33 3.64
C SER A 263 -0.68 3.71 3.55
N TYR A 264 -0.91 2.87 2.54
CA TYR A 264 -2.17 2.16 2.36
C TYR A 264 -2.36 1.04 3.39
N THR A 265 -1.33 0.23 3.62
CA THR A 265 -1.27 -0.78 4.68
C THR A 265 -1.47 -0.15 6.06
N THR A 266 -0.75 0.92 6.38
CA THR A 266 -0.79 1.56 7.71
C THR A 266 -2.09 2.30 8.00
N ARG A 267 -2.78 2.84 6.98
CA ARG A 267 -4.16 3.35 7.14
C ARG A 267 -5.05 2.31 7.83
N SER A 268 -4.99 1.06 7.37
CA SER A 268 -5.86 0.01 7.87
C SER A 268 -5.32 -0.65 9.13
N LEU A 269 -4.00 -0.87 9.20
CA LEU A 269 -3.34 -1.44 10.37
C LEU A 269 -3.48 -0.57 11.62
N PHE A 270 -3.41 0.76 11.51
CA PHE A 270 -3.52 1.65 12.67
C PHE A 270 -4.96 1.73 13.19
N GLN A 271 -5.95 1.71 12.28
CA GLN A 271 -7.36 1.56 12.67
C GLN A 271 -7.59 0.21 13.37
N TYR A 272 -7.00 -0.88 12.87
CA TYR A 272 -7.05 -2.18 13.54
C TYR A 272 -6.50 -2.09 14.97
N ILE A 273 -5.25 -1.62 15.14
CA ILE A 273 -4.59 -1.48 16.45
C ILE A 273 -5.44 -0.64 17.42
N PHE A 274 -6.01 0.47 16.94
CA PHE A 274 -6.89 1.32 17.76
C PHE A 274 -8.17 0.60 18.18
N LEU A 275 -8.88 -0.01 17.22
CA LEU A 275 -10.20 -0.60 17.44
C LEU A 275 -10.12 -1.86 18.31
N VAL A 276 -9.13 -2.73 18.10
CA VAL A 276 -9.01 -3.96 18.90
C VAL A 276 -8.58 -3.66 20.34
N GLN A 277 -7.78 -2.62 20.57
CA GLN A 277 -7.53 -2.14 21.94
C GLN A 277 -8.82 -1.58 22.56
N ARG A 278 -9.52 -0.69 21.86
CA ARG A 278 -10.73 -0.04 22.38
C ARG A 278 -11.84 -1.04 22.72
N HIS A 279 -12.08 -2.02 21.85
CA HIS A 279 -13.24 -2.90 21.93
C HIS A 279 -12.95 -4.27 22.54
N PHE A 280 -11.69 -4.71 22.54
CA PHE A 280 -11.31 -6.04 23.03
C PHE A 280 -10.12 -6.04 23.99
N ASP A 281 -9.53 -4.88 24.31
CA ASP A 281 -8.33 -4.81 25.16
C ASP A 281 -7.14 -5.63 24.63
N ILE A 282 -6.98 -5.67 23.31
CA ILE A 282 -5.83 -6.27 22.63
C ILE A 282 -4.83 -5.15 22.31
N ASN A 283 -3.67 -5.14 22.98
CA ASN A 283 -2.72 -4.03 22.93
C ASN A 283 -1.51 -4.29 22.03
N HIS A 284 -1.35 -3.47 20.99
CA HIS A 284 -0.21 -3.51 20.06
C HIS A 284 0.64 -2.23 20.04
N PHE A 285 0.37 -1.25 20.91
CA PHE A 285 1.06 0.05 20.86
C PHE A 285 2.54 0.00 21.23
N LYS A 286 3.00 -1.09 21.85
CA LYS A 286 4.42 -1.31 22.20
C LYS A 286 5.18 -2.13 21.14
N HIS A 287 4.54 -2.45 20.00
CA HIS A 287 5.13 -3.28 18.96
C HIS A 287 6.47 -2.69 18.44
N PRO A 288 7.54 -3.50 18.29
CA PRO A 288 8.87 -3.00 17.93
C PRO A 288 8.89 -2.27 16.58
N TRP A 289 8.28 -2.86 15.54
CA TRP A 289 8.14 -2.22 14.23
C TRP A 289 7.43 -0.86 14.30
N LEU A 290 6.39 -0.74 15.15
CA LEU A 290 5.60 0.49 15.24
C LEU A 290 6.43 1.65 15.81
N LYS A 291 7.35 1.35 16.74
CA LYS A 291 8.31 2.35 17.28
C LYS A 291 9.28 2.86 16.22
N GLN A 292 9.63 2.04 15.24
CA GLN A 292 10.55 2.40 14.17
C GLN A 292 9.85 3.04 12.96
N HIS A 293 8.53 2.86 12.83
CA HIS A 293 7.79 3.29 11.63
C HIS A 293 7.85 4.80 11.35
N PHE A 294 8.11 5.65 12.36
CA PHE A 294 8.38 7.07 12.11
C PHE A 294 9.60 7.29 11.19
N ALA A 295 10.65 6.47 11.34
CA ALA A 295 11.83 6.54 10.47
C ALA A 295 11.46 6.27 9.02
N PHE A 296 10.55 5.33 8.74
CA PHE A 296 10.09 5.04 7.40
C PHE A 296 9.43 6.25 6.72
N MET A 297 8.62 7.03 7.45
CA MET A 297 8.01 8.26 6.90
C MET A 297 8.99 9.45 6.86
N TYR A 298 9.82 9.61 7.89
CA TYR A 298 10.73 10.76 8.02
C TYR A 298 11.96 10.65 7.12
N ARG A 299 12.51 9.44 6.91
CA ARG A 299 13.75 9.23 6.16
C ARG A 299 13.55 8.99 4.67
N THR A 300 12.31 8.96 4.19
CA THR A 300 11.98 8.71 2.78
C THR A 300 11.33 9.91 2.09
N VAL A 301 11.03 10.98 2.83
CA VAL A 301 10.52 12.22 2.26
C VAL A 301 11.67 13.07 1.72
N LEU A 302 11.51 13.57 0.50
CA LEU A 302 12.47 14.44 -0.16
C LEU A 302 12.44 15.86 0.44
N PRO A 303 13.50 16.65 0.21
CA PRO A 303 13.51 18.07 0.54
C PRO A 303 12.26 18.79 0.03
N GLY A 304 11.68 19.66 0.85
CA GLY A 304 10.44 20.37 0.55
C GLY A 304 9.14 19.61 0.89
N PHE A 305 9.23 18.40 1.43
CA PHE A 305 8.09 17.67 2.03
C PHE A 305 6.93 17.31 1.07
N GLN A 306 7.19 17.30 -0.23
CA GLN A 306 6.17 17.06 -1.28
C GLN A 306 6.20 15.65 -1.87
N ARG A 307 7.41 15.10 -2.01
CA ARG A 307 7.67 13.81 -2.67
C ARG A 307 8.30 12.83 -1.70
N THR A 308 8.14 11.55 -1.99
CA THR A 308 8.88 10.47 -1.33
C THR A 308 9.85 9.82 -2.31
N VAL A 309 10.69 8.91 -1.82
CA VAL A 309 11.67 8.17 -2.64
C VAL A 309 11.03 7.39 -3.81
N ALA A 310 9.73 7.07 -3.71
CA ALA A 310 8.93 6.46 -4.77
C ALA A 310 9.46 5.11 -5.34
N ILE A 311 10.17 4.34 -4.52
CA ILE A 311 10.57 2.95 -4.80
C ILE A 311 9.32 2.05 -4.88
N ALA A 312 9.37 1.03 -5.74
CA ALA A 312 8.29 0.08 -6.04
C ALA A 312 7.09 0.76 -6.73
N ASP A 313 5.96 0.04 -6.88
CA ASP A 313 4.74 0.66 -7.40
C ASP A 313 4.30 1.81 -6.49
N SER A 314 4.48 3.03 -6.97
CA SER A 314 4.28 4.22 -6.15
C SER A 314 3.62 5.34 -6.94
N ASN A 315 2.95 6.24 -6.22
CA ASN A 315 2.77 7.61 -6.71
C ASN A 315 4.00 8.46 -6.36
N TYR A 316 3.91 9.77 -6.55
CA TYR A 316 5.00 10.69 -6.17
C TYR A 316 5.26 10.75 -4.65
N ASN A 317 4.33 10.28 -3.79
CA ASN A 317 4.41 10.46 -2.34
C ASN A 317 3.75 9.34 -1.52
N TRP A 318 2.46 9.49 -1.15
CA TRP A 318 1.67 8.57 -0.34
C TRP A 318 0.29 8.37 -0.98
N PHE A 319 -0.25 7.15 -0.95
CA PHE A 319 -1.64 6.94 -1.39
C PHE A 319 -2.66 7.46 -0.36
N TYR A 320 -2.38 7.31 0.93
CA TYR A 320 -3.32 7.67 2.00
C TYR A 320 -2.63 8.43 3.14
N GLY A 321 -3.21 9.57 3.55
CA GLY A 321 -2.61 10.45 4.57
C GLY A 321 -1.38 11.17 4.01
N PRO A 322 -0.20 11.11 4.66
CA PRO A 322 0.14 10.29 5.84
C PRO A 322 -0.13 11.03 7.17
N GLU A 323 -0.75 12.21 7.16
CA GLU A 323 -0.95 13.02 8.36
C GLU A 323 -1.66 12.26 9.47
N SER A 324 -2.70 11.48 9.13
CA SER A 324 -3.42 10.60 10.07
C SER A 324 -2.51 9.58 10.76
N GLN A 325 -1.63 8.92 9.99
CA GLN A 325 -0.68 7.95 10.51
C GLN A 325 0.38 8.61 11.40
N LEU A 326 0.84 9.80 11.04
CA LEU A 326 1.85 10.54 11.79
C LEU A 326 1.34 11.04 13.14
N VAL A 327 0.12 11.61 13.19
CA VAL A 327 -0.48 12.03 14.46
C VAL A 327 -0.88 10.84 15.33
N PHE A 328 -1.22 9.68 14.72
CA PHE A 328 -1.40 8.42 15.43
C PHE A 328 -0.10 7.97 16.12
N LEU A 329 1.02 7.96 15.39
CA LEU A 329 2.33 7.62 15.96
C LEU A 329 2.70 8.57 17.09
N ASP A 330 2.43 9.87 16.94
CA ASP A 330 2.75 10.83 17.99
C ASP A 330 1.90 10.61 19.24
N LYS A 331 0.58 10.51 19.09
CA LYS A 331 -0.34 10.34 20.22
C LYS A 331 -0.11 9.04 20.98
N PHE A 332 0.13 7.93 20.28
CA PHE A 332 0.12 6.61 20.90
C PHE A 332 1.49 5.93 21.05
N VAL A 333 2.54 6.47 20.42
CA VAL A 333 3.86 5.82 20.38
C VAL A 333 4.98 6.75 20.84
N MET A 334 5.20 7.87 20.14
CA MET A 334 6.37 8.74 20.35
C MET A 334 6.15 9.78 21.43
N ARG A 335 4.97 10.42 21.45
CA ARG A 335 4.53 11.44 22.40
C ARG A 335 5.53 12.57 22.59
N ASN A 336 6.10 13.07 21.48
CA ASN A 336 7.16 14.06 21.50
C ASN A 336 6.93 15.26 20.57
N GLY A 337 5.83 15.27 19.79
CA GLY A 337 5.47 16.37 18.90
C GLY A 337 6.06 16.26 17.48
N SER A 338 6.92 15.27 17.20
CA SER A 338 7.58 15.10 15.90
C SER A 338 6.68 14.50 14.83
N GLY A 339 5.70 13.67 15.21
CA GLY A 339 4.70 13.18 14.27
C GLY A 339 3.75 14.30 13.84
N ASN A 340 3.28 15.09 14.81
CA ASN A 340 2.49 16.29 14.55
C ASN A 340 3.24 17.28 13.67
N TRP A 341 4.51 17.55 13.97
CA TRP A 341 5.36 18.44 13.18
C TRP A 341 5.49 17.97 11.73
N LEU A 342 5.80 16.69 11.49
CA LEU A 342 5.96 16.18 10.13
C LEU A 342 4.63 16.21 9.36
N ALA A 343 3.51 15.90 10.04
CA ALA A 343 2.18 16.02 9.45
C ALA A 343 1.88 17.47 9.02
N ASP A 344 2.28 18.46 9.82
CA ASP A 344 2.13 19.87 9.49
C ASP A 344 3.02 20.30 8.32
N GLN A 345 4.29 19.87 8.26
CA GLN A 345 5.17 20.14 7.13
C GLN A 345 4.59 19.60 5.82
N ILE A 346 4.12 18.36 5.82
CA ILE A 346 3.52 17.73 4.64
C ILE A 346 2.23 18.45 4.24
N ARG A 347 1.36 18.76 5.21
CA ARG A 347 0.08 19.42 4.94
C ARG A 347 0.26 20.79 4.30
N ARG A 348 1.21 21.59 4.81
CA ARG A 348 1.48 22.95 4.32
C ARG A 348 2.13 22.97 2.93
N ASN A 349 2.94 21.97 2.61
CA ASN A 349 3.66 21.91 1.35
C ASN A 349 2.95 21.09 0.27
N ARG A 350 1.79 20.49 0.56
CA ARG A 350 1.04 19.64 -0.36
C ARG A 350 0.71 20.35 -1.67
N ILE A 351 1.03 19.70 -2.79
CA ILE A 351 0.74 20.21 -4.13
C ILE A 351 -0.78 20.27 -4.37
N LEU A 352 -1.26 21.40 -4.90
CA LEU A 352 -2.67 21.62 -5.22
C LEU A 352 -3.05 21.16 -6.63
N GLU A 353 -2.16 21.38 -7.61
CA GLU A 353 -2.34 20.98 -9.00
C GLU A 353 -1.01 20.51 -9.61
N GLY A 354 -1.05 19.52 -10.52
CA GLY A 354 0.13 18.96 -11.18
C GLY A 354 0.73 17.70 -10.50
N PRO A 355 1.95 17.30 -10.88
CA PRO A 355 2.63 16.11 -10.34
C PRO A 355 2.69 16.09 -8.80
N GLY A 356 2.22 15.00 -8.21
CA GLY A 356 2.14 14.83 -6.75
C GLY A 356 0.86 15.33 -6.09
N THR A 357 -0.09 15.87 -6.85
CA THR A 357 -1.45 16.14 -6.35
C THR A 357 -2.11 14.84 -5.90
N PRO A 358 -2.62 14.76 -4.66
CA PRO A 358 -3.37 13.59 -4.20
C PRO A 358 -4.61 13.33 -5.05
N SER A 359 -4.83 12.08 -5.44
CA SER A 359 -5.94 11.70 -6.31
C SER A 359 -7.31 12.05 -5.70
N LYS A 360 -8.30 12.34 -6.55
CA LYS A 360 -9.66 12.69 -6.12
C LYS A 360 -10.30 11.59 -5.26
N GLY A 361 -9.99 10.32 -5.55
CA GLY A 361 -10.51 9.18 -4.82
C GLY A 361 -9.91 8.99 -3.42
N GLN A 362 -8.73 9.52 -3.13
CA GLN A 362 -7.96 9.17 -1.94
C GLN A 362 -7.76 10.35 -0.96
N ARG A 363 -7.71 11.58 -1.49
CA ARG A 363 -7.27 12.80 -0.78
C ARG A 363 -7.99 13.15 0.52
N TRP A 364 -9.23 12.68 0.73
CA TRP A 364 -10.03 12.97 1.92
C TRP A 364 -10.27 11.75 2.81
N CYS A 365 -9.79 10.57 2.40
CA CYS A 365 -10.10 9.30 3.04
C CYS A 365 -9.77 9.27 4.55
N THR A 366 -8.65 9.86 4.97
CA THR A 366 -8.13 9.76 6.33
C THR A 366 -8.33 11.00 7.19
N LEU A 367 -9.03 12.04 6.69
CA LEU A 367 -9.25 13.29 7.44
C LEU A 367 -9.98 13.07 8.77
N HIS A 368 -10.92 12.12 8.81
CA HIS A 368 -11.69 11.81 10.01
C HIS A 368 -10.83 11.16 11.09
N THR A 369 -9.95 10.21 10.74
CA THR A 369 -9.02 9.60 11.70
C THR A 369 -7.90 10.55 12.11
N GLU A 370 -7.41 11.39 11.19
CA GLU A 370 -6.46 12.46 11.52
C GLU A 370 -7.02 13.37 12.62
N PHE A 371 -8.27 13.81 12.46
CA PHE A 371 -8.93 14.63 13.48
C PHE A 371 -9.05 13.89 14.83
N LEU A 372 -9.42 12.62 14.83
CA LEU A 372 -9.62 11.84 16.06
C LEU A 372 -8.30 11.51 16.78
N TRP A 373 -7.23 11.33 16.02
CA TRP A 373 -5.94 10.88 16.54
C TRP A 373 -4.93 11.99 16.76
N TYR A 374 -5.23 13.23 16.37
CA TYR A 374 -4.41 14.37 16.76
C TYR A 374 -4.44 14.58 18.30
N ASP A 375 -3.28 14.95 18.84
CA ASP A 375 -3.10 15.36 20.24
C ASP A 375 -2.37 16.70 20.26
N SER A 376 -3.15 17.77 20.44
CA SER A 376 -2.64 19.14 20.45
C SER A 376 -1.73 19.45 21.64
N SER A 377 -1.74 18.63 22.69
CA SER A 377 -0.89 18.86 23.88
C SER A 377 0.59 18.61 23.60
N LEU A 378 0.91 17.88 22.53
CA LEU A 378 2.29 17.53 22.14
C LEU A 378 2.97 18.64 21.31
N GLY A 379 2.21 19.62 20.80
CA GLY A 379 2.74 20.67 19.94
C GLY A 379 3.28 20.16 18.60
N PHE A 380 4.05 21.02 17.91
CA PHE A 380 4.74 20.72 16.66
C PHE A 380 6.25 20.85 16.90
N VAL A 381 6.92 19.75 17.25
CA VAL A 381 8.35 19.76 17.62
C VAL A 381 9.15 18.97 16.58
N PRO A 382 10.02 19.62 15.78
CA PRO A 382 10.85 18.90 14.82
C PRO A 382 11.75 17.87 15.52
N PRO A 383 12.09 16.75 14.85
CA PRO A 383 13.16 15.87 15.32
C PRO A 383 14.45 16.66 15.58
N PRO A 384 15.28 16.28 16.58
CA PRO A 384 16.49 17.03 16.94
C PRO A 384 17.52 17.20 15.81
N ASP A 385 17.46 16.33 14.80
CA ASP A 385 18.35 16.33 13.65
C ASP A 385 17.74 16.96 12.38
N TYR A 386 16.56 17.59 12.49
CA TYR A 386 15.99 18.36 11.38
C TYR A 386 16.92 19.47 10.90
N GLY A 387 17.01 19.66 9.59
CA GLY A 387 17.91 20.62 8.94
C GLY A 387 19.36 20.12 8.80
N ILE A 388 19.69 18.96 9.38
CA ILE A 388 21.00 18.33 9.23
C ILE A 388 20.85 17.15 8.27
N PRO A 389 21.56 17.10 7.13
CA PRO A 389 21.51 15.93 6.26
C PRO A 389 22.04 14.72 7.02
N LYS A 390 21.29 13.61 6.97
CA LYS A 390 21.63 12.38 7.71
C LYS A 390 21.53 11.16 6.81
N LEU A 391 22.53 10.29 6.91
CA LEU A 391 22.50 8.95 6.33
C LEU A 391 21.64 8.01 7.18
N HIS A 392 20.72 7.29 6.56
CA HIS A 392 19.91 6.25 7.18
C HIS A 392 19.91 4.98 6.33
N TYR A 393 19.97 3.82 6.97
CA TYR A 393 19.90 2.52 6.31
C TYR A 393 18.76 1.69 6.92
N PHE A 394 17.82 1.32 6.07
CA PHE A 394 16.74 0.37 6.34
C PHE A 394 17.25 -1.05 6.09
N GLU A 395 17.68 -1.75 7.13
CA GLU A 395 18.35 -3.04 7.00
C GLU A 395 17.44 -4.21 6.61
N ASP A 396 16.13 -4.06 6.80
CA ASP A 396 15.15 -5.03 6.33
C ASP A 396 14.78 -4.75 4.87
N TRP A 397 14.46 -3.49 4.56
CA TRP A 397 14.09 -3.08 3.21
C TRP A 397 15.26 -3.16 2.22
N GLY A 398 16.48 -2.95 2.70
CA GLY A 398 17.69 -2.85 1.87
C GLY A 398 17.84 -1.51 1.16
N VAL A 399 17.38 -0.42 1.80
CA VAL A 399 17.40 0.94 1.23
C VAL A 399 18.24 1.87 2.10
N VAL A 400 19.10 2.64 1.45
CA VAL A 400 19.86 3.74 2.06
C VAL A 400 19.25 5.06 1.59
N THR A 401 19.11 6.02 2.51
CA THR A 401 18.74 7.41 2.17
C THR A 401 19.70 8.39 2.84
N TYR A 402 19.91 9.54 2.22
CA TYR A 402 20.69 10.66 2.74
C TYR A 402 19.98 11.98 2.44
N GLY A 403 19.93 12.87 3.42
CA GLY A 403 19.37 14.23 3.25
C GLY A 403 17.83 14.28 3.13
N SER A 404 17.14 13.31 3.72
CA SER A 404 15.68 13.30 3.84
C SER A 404 15.15 14.42 4.74
N ALA A 405 13.92 14.86 4.49
CA ALA A 405 13.19 15.81 5.34
C ALA A 405 13.91 17.15 5.59
N LEU A 406 14.63 17.64 4.59
CA LEU A 406 15.24 18.96 4.59
C LEU A 406 14.29 20.01 3.99
N PRO A 407 14.51 21.31 4.26
CA PRO A 407 14.01 22.37 3.40
C PRO A 407 14.48 22.19 1.94
N ALA A 408 13.69 22.64 0.97
CA ALA A 408 14.12 22.70 -0.43
C ALA A 408 15.00 23.93 -0.65
N GLU A 409 16.31 23.78 -0.48
CA GLU A 409 17.30 24.84 -0.58
C GLU A 409 18.52 24.39 -1.40
N ILE A 410 19.29 25.35 -1.91
CA ILE A 410 20.58 25.06 -2.56
C ILE A 410 21.47 24.28 -1.58
N ASN A 411 22.15 23.24 -2.07
CA ASN A 411 22.96 22.34 -1.27
C ASN A 411 22.20 21.55 -0.18
N SER A 412 20.87 21.38 -0.32
CA SER A 412 20.09 20.40 0.43
C SER A 412 19.79 19.17 -0.43
N PRO A 413 20.72 18.19 -0.51
CA PRO A 413 20.59 17.07 -1.43
C PRO A 413 19.69 16.00 -0.84
N PHE A 414 19.11 15.20 -1.71
CA PHE A 414 18.59 13.88 -1.38
C PHE A 414 19.26 12.83 -2.25
N LEU A 415 19.70 11.75 -1.63
CA LEU A 415 20.26 10.58 -2.31
C LEU A 415 19.59 9.32 -1.75
N SER A 416 19.16 8.41 -2.61
CA SER A 416 18.73 7.07 -2.20
C SER A 416 19.44 5.98 -2.97
N PHE A 417 19.53 4.78 -2.38
CA PHE A 417 20.08 3.60 -3.02
C PHE A 417 19.34 2.35 -2.53
N LYS A 418 18.89 1.47 -3.42
CA LYS A 418 18.25 0.19 -3.07
C LYS A 418 19.11 -0.98 -3.53
N SER A 419 19.38 -1.91 -2.62
CA SER A 419 19.92 -3.23 -2.95
C SER A 419 19.64 -4.18 -1.78
N GLY A 420 18.53 -4.92 -1.88
CA GLY A 420 17.94 -5.67 -0.79
C GLY A 420 17.36 -7.02 -1.21
N LYS A 421 16.85 -7.78 -0.24
CA LYS A 421 16.16 -9.05 -0.50
C LYS A 421 14.74 -8.78 -0.97
N LEU A 422 14.26 -9.56 -1.94
CA LEU A 422 12.86 -9.57 -2.35
C LEU A 422 11.93 -9.79 -1.13
N GLY A 423 10.90 -8.97 -0.99
CA GLY A 423 9.99 -8.95 0.15
C GLY A 423 10.55 -8.28 1.41
N GLY A 424 11.77 -7.74 1.36
CA GLY A 424 12.53 -7.37 2.56
C GLY A 424 13.14 -8.60 3.25
N ARG A 425 14.14 -8.35 4.10
CA ARG A 425 14.92 -9.41 4.77
C ARG A 425 14.03 -10.32 5.59
N ALA A 426 13.05 -9.79 6.34
CA ALA A 426 12.15 -10.58 7.18
C ALA A 426 11.38 -11.63 6.37
N ILE A 427 10.65 -11.21 5.33
CA ILE A 427 9.85 -12.11 4.51
C ILE A 427 10.74 -13.12 3.80
N TYR A 428 11.84 -12.65 3.20
CA TYR A 428 12.79 -13.52 2.51
C TYR A 428 13.32 -14.60 3.44
N ASP A 429 13.80 -14.22 4.63
CA ASP A 429 14.36 -15.18 5.59
C ASP A 429 13.30 -16.11 6.18
N ILE A 430 12.08 -15.64 6.41
CA ILE A 430 10.96 -16.49 6.83
C ILE A 430 10.69 -17.59 5.79
N VAL A 431 10.64 -17.22 4.51
CA VAL A 431 10.41 -18.16 3.40
C VAL A 431 11.58 -19.14 3.25
N HIS A 432 12.80 -18.63 3.12
CA HIS A 432 13.98 -19.45 2.78
C HIS A 432 14.50 -20.28 3.96
N GLN A 433 14.27 -19.83 5.20
CA GLN A 433 14.62 -20.60 6.40
C GLN A 433 13.44 -21.41 6.95
N ASN A 434 12.29 -21.38 6.27
CA ASN A 434 11.09 -22.11 6.64
C ASN A 434 10.66 -21.86 8.10
N LYS A 435 10.61 -20.58 8.49
CA LYS A 435 10.12 -20.13 9.81
C LYS A 435 8.57 -20.19 9.85
N TYR A 436 8.00 -20.30 11.05
CA TYR A 436 6.53 -20.35 11.27
C TYR A 436 5.80 -21.40 10.43
N LYS A 437 6.29 -22.65 10.46
CA LYS A 437 5.85 -23.76 9.59
C LYS A 437 4.35 -24.06 9.67
N GLU A 438 3.72 -23.70 10.78
CA GLU A 438 2.28 -23.87 11.00
C GLU A 438 1.45 -22.91 10.14
N TRP A 439 2.01 -21.78 9.73
CA TRP A 439 1.32 -20.71 9.00
C TRP A 439 1.86 -20.51 7.59
N ILE A 440 3.17 -20.67 7.39
CA ILE A 440 3.89 -20.28 6.17
C ILE A 440 4.30 -21.51 5.36
N LYS A 441 3.91 -21.50 4.08
CA LYS A 441 4.22 -22.52 3.07
C LYS A 441 4.90 -21.87 1.87
N GLY A 442 6.05 -21.24 2.14
CA GLY A 442 6.82 -20.49 1.14
C GLY A 442 6.14 -19.21 0.66
N TRP A 443 6.48 -18.78 -0.56
CA TRP A 443 5.96 -17.55 -1.18
C TRP A 443 4.45 -17.50 -1.39
N ARG A 444 3.73 -18.63 -1.26
CA ARG A 444 2.26 -18.64 -1.28
C ARG A 444 1.64 -17.72 -0.23
N ASN A 445 2.33 -17.50 0.89
CA ASN A 445 1.84 -16.71 2.02
C ASN A 445 2.31 -15.26 2.03
N PHE A 446 2.93 -14.78 0.96
CA PHE A 446 3.35 -13.39 0.77
C PHE A 446 3.06 -12.95 -0.67
N ASN A 447 3.10 -11.65 -0.95
CA ASN A 447 2.89 -11.14 -2.30
C ASN A 447 3.85 -9.98 -2.61
N ALA A 448 4.94 -10.27 -3.31
CA ALA A 448 5.93 -9.26 -3.72
C ALA A 448 5.64 -8.65 -5.10
N GLY A 449 4.39 -8.71 -5.56
CA GLY A 449 4.02 -8.28 -6.91
C GLY A 449 4.23 -6.79 -7.19
N HIS A 450 4.11 -5.94 -6.17
CA HIS A 450 4.29 -4.48 -6.29
C HIS A 450 5.74 -4.03 -6.25
N GLU A 451 6.69 -4.91 -5.91
CA GLU A 451 8.12 -4.60 -6.04
C GLU A 451 8.55 -4.51 -7.52
N HIS A 452 9.72 -3.93 -7.76
CA HIS A 452 10.29 -3.75 -9.09
C HIS A 452 11.60 -4.54 -9.27
N PRO A 453 12.01 -4.84 -10.52
CA PRO A 453 13.35 -5.33 -10.84
C PRO A 453 14.41 -4.21 -10.72
N ASP A 454 14.61 -3.71 -9.50
CA ASP A 454 15.26 -2.43 -9.16
C ASP A 454 16.50 -2.59 -8.26
N GLN A 455 17.07 -3.78 -8.12
CA GLN A 455 18.23 -3.99 -7.26
C GLN A 455 19.46 -3.23 -7.80
N ASN A 456 20.16 -2.50 -6.93
CA ASN A 456 21.16 -1.47 -7.25
C ASN A 456 20.62 -0.18 -7.89
N SER A 457 19.31 0.12 -7.80
CA SER A 457 18.78 1.43 -8.21
C SER A 457 19.23 2.54 -7.25
N PHE A 458 19.18 3.78 -7.74
CA PHE A 458 19.44 4.98 -6.94
C PHE A 458 18.59 6.15 -7.44
N THR A 459 18.40 7.15 -6.59
CA THR A 459 17.83 8.45 -6.97
C THR A 459 18.71 9.58 -6.44
N PHE A 460 18.66 10.74 -7.10
CA PHE A 460 19.44 11.90 -6.72
C PHE A 460 18.68 13.20 -6.99
N ALA A 461 18.56 14.05 -5.96
CA ALA A 461 17.97 15.37 -6.02
C ALA A 461 18.88 16.40 -5.32
N PRO A 462 19.85 17.02 -6.02
CA PRO A 462 20.99 17.71 -5.39
C PRO A 462 20.65 18.98 -4.58
N ASN A 463 19.64 19.72 -5.01
CA ASN A 463 19.13 20.92 -4.32
C ASN A 463 17.67 20.72 -3.87
N GLY A 464 17.29 19.46 -3.62
CA GLY A 464 15.89 19.05 -3.55
C GLY A 464 15.18 18.96 -4.90
N VAL A 465 15.84 19.36 -5.99
CA VAL A 465 15.32 19.26 -7.37
C VAL A 465 15.54 17.85 -7.92
N PRO A 466 14.47 17.10 -8.28
CA PRO A 466 14.60 15.73 -8.77
C PRO A 466 15.37 15.65 -10.09
N PHE A 467 16.59 15.11 -10.06
CA PHE A 467 17.44 14.92 -11.24
C PHE A 467 17.36 13.49 -11.76
N ILE A 468 17.78 12.52 -10.95
CA ILE A 468 17.61 11.08 -11.23
C ILE A 468 16.49 10.57 -10.32
N THR A 469 15.38 10.12 -10.90
CA THR A 469 14.16 9.77 -10.17
C THR A 469 13.79 8.30 -10.37
N GLU A 470 12.94 7.76 -9.49
CA GLU A 470 12.19 6.55 -9.82
C GLU A 470 11.12 6.84 -10.89
N ALA A 471 10.60 5.78 -11.53
CA ALA A 471 9.64 5.88 -12.62
C ALA A 471 8.16 5.72 -12.20
N LEU A 472 7.88 5.63 -10.89
CA LEU A 472 6.54 5.47 -10.30
C LEU A 472 5.89 4.12 -10.65
N TYR A 473 4.57 4.00 -10.43
CA TYR A 473 3.80 2.81 -10.78
C TYR A 473 3.82 2.58 -12.29
N GLY A 474 4.50 1.51 -12.71
CA GLY A 474 4.58 1.08 -14.09
C GLY A 474 4.76 -0.43 -14.30
N PRO A 475 4.98 -0.81 -15.57
CA PRO A 475 5.37 -2.15 -15.95
C PRO A 475 6.59 -2.69 -15.19
N LYS A 476 6.60 -3.99 -14.90
CA LYS A 476 7.68 -4.68 -14.17
C LYS A 476 8.88 -5.03 -15.06
N TYR A 477 9.44 -4.01 -15.69
CA TYR A 477 10.57 -4.12 -16.60
C TYR A 477 11.86 -3.57 -15.97
N THR A 478 12.98 -4.26 -16.16
CA THR A 478 14.27 -3.88 -15.57
C THR A 478 14.71 -2.48 -16.03
N PHE A 479 14.56 -2.18 -17.32
CA PHE A 479 14.97 -0.88 -17.88
C PHE A 479 14.10 0.30 -17.44
N LEU A 480 13.01 0.08 -16.69
CA LEU A 480 12.22 1.17 -16.10
C LEU A 480 12.75 1.62 -14.72
N ASN A 481 13.85 1.03 -14.28
CA ASN A 481 14.53 1.35 -13.03
C ASN A 481 15.95 1.82 -13.35
N ASN A 482 16.56 2.57 -12.43
CA ASN A 482 17.92 3.09 -12.59
C ASN A 482 18.99 1.99 -12.42
N VAL A 483 18.99 0.94 -13.25
CA VAL A 483 19.79 -0.30 -13.08
C VAL A 483 20.46 -0.74 -14.39
N LEU A 484 21.13 -1.91 -14.35
CA LEU A 484 21.84 -2.50 -15.49
C LEU A 484 21.02 -3.61 -16.17
N MET A 485 21.16 -3.76 -17.49
CA MET A 485 20.83 -4.98 -18.25
C MET A 485 22.05 -5.48 -19.04
N PHE A 486 22.04 -6.77 -19.40
CA PHE A 486 23.17 -7.44 -20.07
C PHE A 486 22.77 -8.10 -21.39
N SER A 487 23.72 -8.24 -22.30
CA SER A 487 23.51 -8.93 -23.58
C SER A 487 24.78 -9.67 -24.03
N PRO A 488 24.67 -10.80 -24.75
CA PRO A 488 23.45 -11.52 -25.13
C PRO A 488 22.77 -12.20 -23.94
N ALA A 489 21.43 -12.20 -23.97
CA ALA A 489 20.59 -12.97 -23.08
C ALA A 489 20.90 -14.48 -23.20
N VAL A 490 20.92 -15.16 -22.06
CA VAL A 490 21.16 -16.61 -21.93
C VAL A 490 19.86 -17.40 -21.79
N SER A 491 18.74 -16.70 -21.66
CA SER A 491 17.40 -17.26 -21.52
C SER A 491 16.39 -16.49 -22.38
N LYS A 492 15.14 -16.95 -22.41
CA LYS A 492 14.06 -16.21 -23.07
C LYS A 492 13.74 -14.97 -22.24
N SER A 493 14.17 -13.80 -22.71
CA SER A 493 13.86 -12.49 -22.11
C SER A 493 12.73 -11.78 -22.84
N CYS A 494 12.05 -10.87 -22.13
CA CYS A 494 11.08 -9.93 -22.69
C CYS A 494 11.70 -9.00 -23.74
N PHE A 495 12.99 -8.68 -23.61
CA PHE A 495 13.67 -7.65 -24.39
C PHE A 495 14.90 -8.17 -25.13
N TYR A 496 14.81 -9.39 -25.69
CA TYR A 496 15.91 -10.00 -26.46
C TYR A 496 16.50 -9.01 -27.49
N PRO A 497 17.85 -8.86 -27.58
CA PRO A 497 18.88 -9.70 -26.98
C PRO A 497 19.32 -9.29 -25.57
N TRP A 498 18.60 -8.37 -24.90
CA TRP A 498 18.89 -7.95 -23.53
C TRP A 498 18.25 -8.88 -22.52
N GLU A 499 18.87 -9.03 -21.35
CA GLU A 499 18.35 -9.72 -20.17
C GLU A 499 18.55 -8.85 -18.95
N GLY A 500 17.47 -8.64 -18.20
CA GLY A 500 17.45 -7.85 -16.98
C GLY A 500 17.53 -8.72 -15.72
N GLN A 501 16.91 -8.23 -14.64
CA GLN A 501 16.86 -8.96 -13.37
C GLN A 501 15.84 -10.10 -13.45
N VAL A 502 16.04 -11.14 -12.64
CA VAL A 502 15.27 -12.41 -12.69
C VAL A 502 13.79 -12.25 -12.31
N THR A 503 13.42 -11.12 -11.71
CA THR A 503 12.06 -10.76 -11.32
C THR A 503 11.28 -10.02 -12.42
N GLU A 504 11.93 -9.69 -13.54
CA GLU A 504 11.30 -9.08 -14.72
C GLU A 504 10.14 -9.93 -15.24
N ASP A 505 9.04 -9.27 -15.56
CA ASP A 505 7.85 -9.93 -16.13
C ASP A 505 7.36 -9.25 -17.41
N CYS A 506 7.18 -10.05 -18.46
CA CYS A 506 6.77 -9.57 -19.78
C CYS A 506 5.28 -9.20 -19.81
N SER A 507 4.46 -9.78 -18.92
CA SER A 507 3.05 -9.44 -18.80
C SER A 507 2.84 -8.00 -18.27
N SER A 508 3.92 -7.36 -17.82
CA SER A 508 4.04 -5.99 -17.31
C SER A 508 3.41 -5.75 -15.95
N LYS A 509 2.38 -6.49 -15.55
CA LYS A 509 1.52 -6.05 -14.46
C LYS A 509 2.10 -6.28 -13.08
N TRP A 510 2.62 -7.48 -12.84
CA TRP A 510 3.07 -7.91 -11.52
C TRP A 510 4.45 -8.55 -11.59
N LEU A 511 5.24 -8.36 -10.54
CA LEU A 511 6.59 -8.87 -10.50
C LEU A 511 6.58 -10.41 -10.54
N LYS A 512 7.53 -11.04 -11.23
CA LYS A 512 7.76 -12.47 -11.05
C LYS A 512 8.44 -12.66 -9.69
N TYR A 513 7.83 -13.39 -8.76
CA TYR A 513 8.40 -13.61 -7.42
C TYR A 513 8.16 -15.00 -6.81
N LYS A 514 7.16 -15.78 -7.27
CA LYS A 514 6.76 -17.03 -6.60
C LYS A 514 7.64 -18.25 -6.91
N HIS A 515 8.31 -18.25 -8.07
CA HIS A 515 8.91 -19.46 -8.65
C HIS A 515 10.29 -19.20 -9.23
N ASP A 516 11.07 -20.29 -9.35
CA ASP A 516 12.41 -20.33 -9.94
C ASP A 516 13.38 -19.32 -9.29
N LEU A 517 14.36 -18.87 -10.07
CA LEU A 517 15.34 -17.86 -9.69
C LEU A 517 14.74 -16.54 -9.18
N ALA A 518 13.50 -16.22 -9.58
CA ALA A 518 12.85 -15.00 -9.15
C ALA A 518 12.55 -15.00 -7.65
N ALA A 519 12.19 -16.17 -7.10
CA ALA A 519 11.95 -16.37 -5.67
C ALA A 519 13.21 -16.16 -4.81
N ASP A 520 14.39 -16.35 -5.40
CA ASP A 520 15.69 -16.22 -4.75
C ASP A 520 16.34 -14.83 -4.97
N CYS A 521 15.65 -13.90 -5.66
CA CYS A 521 16.20 -12.59 -6.03
C CYS A 521 16.66 -11.79 -4.80
N GLN A 522 17.91 -11.31 -4.86
CA GLN A 522 18.47 -10.47 -3.81
C GLN A 522 19.57 -9.54 -4.34
N GLY A 523 19.46 -8.27 -3.98
CA GLY A 523 20.58 -7.33 -3.86
C GLY A 523 21.13 -7.31 -2.43
N ARG A 524 22.21 -6.54 -2.22
CA ARG A 524 22.78 -6.29 -0.89
C ARG A 524 23.55 -4.98 -0.84
N VAL A 525 23.21 -4.13 0.12
CA VAL A 525 24.07 -3.01 0.53
C VAL A 525 25.29 -3.56 1.29
N ILE A 526 26.49 -3.26 0.78
CA ILE A 526 27.78 -3.69 1.33
C ILE A 526 28.29 -2.70 2.36
N ALA A 527 28.17 -1.40 2.05
CA ALA A 527 28.61 -0.30 2.88
C ALA A 527 27.72 0.91 2.62
N ALA A 528 27.45 1.67 3.69
CA ALA A 528 26.81 2.98 3.63
C ALA A 528 27.44 3.81 4.76
N VAL A 529 28.28 4.78 4.40
CA VAL A 529 29.11 5.51 5.36
C VAL A 529 29.13 7.00 5.01
N GLU A 530 28.86 7.83 6.00
CA GLU A 530 29.05 9.28 5.96
C GLU A 530 30.34 9.61 6.72
N LYS A 531 31.29 10.29 6.08
CA LYS A 531 32.55 10.69 6.72
C LYS A 531 33.03 12.02 6.14
N ASN A 532 33.19 13.02 7.01
CA ASN A 532 33.60 14.36 6.62
C ASN A 532 32.76 14.92 5.46
N GLU A 533 31.43 14.82 5.58
CA GLU A 533 30.45 15.29 4.57
C GLU A 533 30.47 14.54 3.22
N ILE A 534 31.37 13.57 3.04
CA ILE A 534 31.42 12.69 1.88
C ILE A 534 30.68 11.39 2.20
N ILE A 535 29.78 11.00 1.32
CA ILE A 535 28.93 9.81 1.50
C ILE A 535 29.42 8.74 0.53
N PHE A 536 29.70 7.55 1.05
CA PHE A 536 30.05 6.37 0.29
C PHE A 536 29.02 5.28 0.47
N ILE A 537 28.45 4.80 -0.63
CA ILE A 537 27.52 3.66 -0.66
C ILE A 537 28.04 2.64 -1.66
N ARG A 538 28.06 1.36 -1.29
CA ARG A 538 28.35 0.24 -2.19
C ARG A 538 27.24 -0.79 -2.11
N GLY A 539 26.72 -1.23 -3.25
CA GLY A 539 25.84 -2.39 -3.36
C GLY A 539 26.38 -3.49 -4.27
N GLU A 540 25.86 -4.69 -4.07
CA GLU A 540 26.13 -5.88 -4.88
C GLU A 540 24.81 -6.42 -5.43
N GLY A 541 24.73 -6.51 -6.76
CA GLY A 541 23.50 -6.87 -7.48
C GLY A 541 23.52 -8.25 -8.11
N VAL A 542 24.63 -9.01 -8.03
CA VAL A 542 24.77 -10.29 -8.74
C VAL A 542 23.63 -11.28 -8.47
N GLY A 543 23.07 -11.29 -7.25
CA GLY A 543 21.96 -12.15 -6.86
C GLY A 543 20.60 -11.80 -7.48
N ALA A 544 20.51 -10.69 -8.22
CA ALA A 544 19.32 -10.28 -8.96
C ALA A 544 19.36 -10.71 -10.44
N TYR A 545 20.48 -11.25 -10.93
CA TYR A 545 20.66 -11.61 -12.34
C TYR A 545 20.77 -13.12 -12.55
N HIS A 546 20.46 -13.58 -13.75
CA HIS A 546 20.48 -15.00 -14.08
C HIS A 546 21.91 -15.59 -13.94
N PRO A 547 22.14 -16.66 -13.16
CA PRO A 547 23.50 -17.19 -12.91
C PRO A 547 24.25 -17.64 -14.18
N LYS A 548 23.53 -18.10 -15.21
CA LYS A 548 24.10 -18.45 -16.53
C LYS A 548 24.72 -17.27 -17.30
N LEU A 549 24.48 -16.01 -16.93
CA LEU A 549 25.25 -14.86 -17.42
C LEU A 549 26.69 -14.91 -16.89
N LYS A 550 26.97 -15.73 -15.87
CA LYS A 550 28.28 -15.92 -15.23
C LYS A 550 28.91 -14.60 -14.79
N LEU A 551 28.08 -13.75 -14.22
CA LEU A 551 28.50 -12.55 -13.51
C LEU A 551 29.07 -12.99 -12.17
N LYS A 552 30.32 -12.64 -11.87
CA LYS A 552 30.95 -12.87 -10.57
C LYS A 552 30.60 -11.76 -9.58
N SER A 553 30.44 -10.53 -10.06
CA SER A 553 30.02 -9.37 -9.25
C SER A 553 29.41 -8.29 -10.15
N VAL A 554 28.36 -7.64 -9.65
CA VAL A 554 27.72 -6.46 -10.25
C VAL A 554 27.67 -5.39 -9.16
N GLN A 555 28.79 -4.68 -9.01
CA GLN A 555 28.96 -3.68 -7.97
C GLN A 555 28.60 -2.29 -8.47
N ARG A 556 27.89 -1.55 -7.64
CA ARG A 556 27.62 -0.13 -7.84
C ARG A 556 28.11 0.66 -6.64
N ASN A 557 28.91 1.69 -6.90
CA ASN A 557 29.49 2.56 -5.89
C ASN A 557 28.96 3.98 -6.10
N LEU A 558 28.47 4.62 -5.05
CA LEU A 558 28.07 6.02 -5.05
C LEU A 558 28.98 6.79 -4.09
N LEU A 559 29.50 7.91 -4.55
CA LEU A 559 30.33 8.86 -3.81
C LEU A 559 29.76 10.26 -3.99
N LEU A 560 29.03 10.75 -2.98
CA LEU A 560 28.59 12.14 -2.96
C LEU A 560 29.77 12.98 -2.45
N LEU A 561 30.45 13.66 -3.37
CA LEU A 561 31.66 14.45 -3.10
C LEU A 561 31.31 15.85 -2.59
N HIS A 562 30.19 16.37 -3.05
CA HIS A 562 29.57 17.64 -2.68
C HIS A 562 28.05 17.47 -2.84
N PRO A 563 27.18 18.22 -2.13
CA PRO A 563 25.73 18.16 -2.30
C PRO A 563 25.24 18.18 -3.77
N GLN A 564 25.98 18.88 -4.63
CA GLN A 564 25.70 19.00 -6.07
C GLN A 564 26.63 18.18 -6.98
N LEU A 565 27.47 17.30 -6.43
CA LEU A 565 28.43 16.51 -7.21
C LEU A 565 28.43 15.05 -6.73
N LEU A 566 27.75 14.19 -7.49
CA LEU A 566 27.68 12.75 -7.23
C LEU A 566 28.50 12.00 -8.27
N LEU A 567 29.36 11.09 -7.81
CA LEU A 567 30.11 10.16 -8.63
C LEU A 567 29.50 8.75 -8.47
N LEU A 568 29.22 8.07 -9.57
CA LEU A 568 28.81 6.67 -9.59
C LEU A 568 29.84 5.84 -10.34
N VAL A 569 30.21 4.69 -9.78
CA VAL A 569 31.09 3.72 -10.44
C VAL A 569 30.45 2.33 -10.42
N ASP A 570 30.11 1.85 -11.61
CA ASP A 570 29.73 0.47 -11.83
C ASP A 570 30.98 -0.37 -12.10
N GLN A 571 31.13 -1.49 -11.40
CA GLN A 571 32.18 -2.49 -11.60
C GLN A 571 31.53 -3.85 -11.88
N ILE A 572 31.70 -4.33 -13.10
CA ILE A 572 31.15 -5.58 -13.59
C ILE A 572 32.30 -6.57 -13.71
N TYR A 573 32.24 -7.66 -12.95
CA TYR A 573 33.21 -8.73 -13.02
C TYR A 573 32.56 -9.97 -13.65
N LEU A 574 33.06 -10.35 -14.83
CA LEU A 574 32.71 -11.57 -15.55
C LEU A 574 33.58 -12.76 -15.15
N GLN A 575 33.00 -13.96 -15.14
CA GLN A 575 33.79 -15.20 -15.19
C GLN A 575 34.37 -15.38 -16.60
N ASP A 576 35.47 -16.14 -16.72
CA ASP A 576 36.25 -16.28 -17.97
C ASP A 576 35.42 -16.72 -19.18
N ASP A 577 34.39 -17.55 -18.95
CA ASP A 577 33.50 -18.12 -19.96
C ASP A 577 32.09 -17.50 -19.95
N SER A 578 31.99 -16.25 -19.46
CA SER A 578 30.75 -15.47 -19.51
C SER A 578 30.33 -15.17 -20.96
N PRO A 579 29.04 -15.38 -21.29
CA PRO A 579 28.52 -15.02 -22.59
C PRO A 579 28.32 -13.51 -22.75
N ALA A 580 28.19 -12.74 -21.66
CA ALA A 580 27.90 -11.31 -21.71
C ALA A 580 29.01 -10.53 -22.42
N LYS A 581 28.62 -9.64 -23.34
CA LYS A 581 29.52 -8.81 -24.16
C LYS A 581 29.27 -7.32 -24.02
N ILE A 582 28.05 -6.93 -23.67
CA ILE A 582 27.67 -5.54 -23.45
C ILE A 582 26.76 -5.43 -22.23
N ALA A 583 26.83 -4.30 -21.55
CA ALA A 583 25.88 -3.88 -20.54
C ALA A 583 25.25 -2.55 -20.95
N THR A 584 24.04 -2.29 -20.47
CA THR A 584 23.38 -0.99 -20.59
C THR A 584 22.89 -0.54 -19.23
N SER A 585 23.10 0.74 -18.92
CA SER A 585 22.65 1.41 -17.71
C SER A 585 21.51 2.37 -18.03
N PHE A 586 20.46 2.36 -17.22
CA PHE A 586 19.34 3.28 -17.35
C PHE A 586 19.35 4.34 -16.25
N PHE A 587 19.00 5.58 -16.62
CA PHE A 587 18.86 6.71 -15.71
C PHE A 587 17.60 7.49 -16.05
N HIS A 588 16.70 7.66 -15.09
CA HIS A 588 15.35 8.15 -15.31
C HIS A 588 15.11 9.56 -14.75
N ASN A 589 14.24 10.30 -15.42
CA ASN A 589 13.53 11.44 -14.86
C ASN A 589 12.07 11.36 -15.32
N VAL A 590 11.17 11.22 -14.36
CA VAL A 590 9.75 11.00 -14.64
C VAL A 590 9.06 12.23 -15.24
N ASP A 591 9.51 13.43 -14.88
CA ASP A 591 8.82 14.68 -15.25
C ASP A 591 9.43 15.36 -16.49
N VAL A 592 10.76 15.34 -16.61
CA VAL A 592 11.51 16.13 -17.59
C VAL A 592 12.34 15.21 -18.49
N PRO A 593 12.23 15.33 -19.83
CA PRO A 593 13.08 14.57 -20.74
C PRO A 593 14.53 15.04 -20.72
N PHE A 594 15.46 14.12 -21.01
CA PHE A 594 16.87 14.45 -21.15
C PHE A 594 17.18 15.02 -22.54
N GLU A 595 18.25 15.81 -22.62
CA GLU A 595 18.87 16.30 -23.85
C GLU A 595 20.33 15.85 -23.92
N ASP A 596 20.86 15.62 -25.11
CA ASP A 596 22.25 15.17 -25.28
C ASP A 596 23.26 16.32 -25.18
N THR A 597 24.43 16.02 -24.62
CA THR A 597 25.56 16.96 -24.57
C THR A 597 26.88 16.21 -24.73
N VAL A 598 27.93 16.92 -25.14
CA VAL A 598 29.27 16.39 -25.27
C VAL A 598 30.29 17.50 -25.00
N ILE A 599 31.31 17.20 -24.19
CA ILE A 599 32.43 18.10 -23.92
C ILE A 599 33.71 17.28 -24.01
N ASP A 600 34.68 17.72 -24.81
CA ASP A 600 35.99 17.05 -24.97
C ASP A 600 35.88 15.54 -25.25
N ASN A 601 34.94 15.15 -26.12
CA ASN A 601 34.57 13.76 -26.46
C ASN A 601 33.97 12.93 -25.32
N VAL A 602 33.67 13.53 -24.17
CA VAL A 602 32.91 12.94 -23.08
C VAL A 602 31.43 13.19 -23.31
N HIS A 603 30.70 12.14 -23.64
CA HIS A 603 29.25 12.21 -23.82
C HIS A 603 28.56 12.38 -22.47
N GLY A 604 27.42 13.08 -22.53
CA GLY A 604 26.59 13.37 -21.40
C GLY A 604 25.13 13.56 -21.79
N ALA A 605 24.32 13.80 -20.78
CA ALA A 605 22.94 14.20 -20.90
C ALA A 605 22.63 15.27 -19.85
N PHE A 606 21.60 16.08 -20.07
CA PHE A 606 21.16 17.06 -19.08
C PHE A 606 19.64 17.19 -19.07
N ILE A 607 19.12 17.77 -17.98
CA ILE A 607 17.75 18.29 -17.92
C ILE A 607 17.79 19.79 -17.62
N GLN A 608 16.85 20.53 -18.19
CA GLN A 608 16.63 21.93 -17.88
C GLN A 608 15.57 22.06 -16.79
N GLN A 609 15.94 22.66 -15.66
CA GLN A 609 15.03 23.03 -14.58
C GLN A 609 14.96 24.56 -14.45
N GLN A 610 14.05 25.06 -13.61
CA GLN A 610 13.87 26.50 -13.40
C GLN A 610 15.11 27.17 -12.81
N ASP A 611 15.85 26.46 -11.96
CA ASP A 611 17.03 26.92 -11.24
C ASP A 611 18.36 26.63 -11.97
N GLY A 612 18.31 25.98 -13.13
CA GLY A 612 19.47 25.79 -13.99
C GLY A 612 19.51 24.43 -14.69
N ILE A 613 20.68 24.11 -15.22
CA ILE A 613 20.93 22.87 -15.96
C ILE A 613 21.57 21.85 -15.02
N TYR A 614 20.96 20.67 -14.93
CA TYR A 614 21.49 19.52 -14.21
C TYR A 614 22.09 18.55 -15.22
N LYS A 615 23.39 18.26 -15.10
CA LYS A 615 24.16 17.54 -16.12
C LYS A 615 24.66 16.20 -15.60
N MET A 616 24.81 15.24 -16.49
CA MET A 616 25.55 14.01 -16.24
C MET A 616 26.50 13.70 -17.39
N TYR A 617 27.69 13.21 -17.07
CA TYR A 617 28.70 12.76 -18.02
C TYR A 617 29.20 11.38 -17.66
N TRP A 618 29.65 10.60 -18.65
CA TRP A 618 30.16 9.25 -18.39
C TRP A 618 31.33 8.88 -19.28
N MET A 619 32.14 7.94 -18.79
CA MET A 619 33.18 7.26 -19.55
C MET A 619 33.52 5.93 -18.88
N ASP A 620 34.06 5.00 -19.65
CA ASP A 620 34.64 3.79 -19.09
C ASP A 620 36.07 4.02 -18.56
N ASP A 621 36.65 3.02 -17.90
CA ASP A 621 38.00 3.11 -17.33
C ASP A 621 39.16 3.20 -18.33
N THR A 622 38.87 3.23 -19.64
CA THR A 622 39.82 3.54 -20.72
C THR A 622 39.72 4.99 -21.20
N GLY A 623 38.78 5.76 -20.64
CA GLY A 623 38.44 7.11 -21.08
C GLY A 623 37.49 7.14 -22.28
N TYR A 624 37.01 6.00 -22.76
CA TYR A 624 36.06 5.96 -23.87
C TYR A 624 34.65 6.27 -23.39
N SER A 625 33.98 7.18 -24.09
CA SER A 625 32.60 7.59 -23.78
C SER A 625 31.71 7.38 -24.99
N GLN A 626 30.74 6.47 -24.88
CA GLN A 626 29.79 6.18 -25.96
C GLN A 626 28.57 7.09 -25.86
N LYS A 627 28.07 7.59 -27.01
CA LYS A 627 26.79 8.31 -27.05
C LYS A 627 25.64 7.42 -26.56
N ALA A 628 24.83 7.96 -25.65
CA ALA A 628 23.65 7.28 -25.11
C ALA A 628 22.45 7.36 -26.06
N ILE A 629 21.47 6.49 -25.80
CA ILE A 629 20.13 6.60 -26.37
C ILE A 629 19.25 7.32 -25.35
N ILE A 630 18.61 8.41 -25.76
CA ILE A 630 17.61 9.13 -24.95
C ILE A 630 16.23 8.75 -25.45
N ALA A 631 15.32 8.41 -24.54
CA ALA A 631 13.96 8.02 -24.90
C ALA A 631 12.93 8.48 -23.88
N SER A 632 11.73 8.77 -24.37
CA SER A 632 10.52 8.93 -23.58
C SER A 632 9.60 7.75 -23.83
N ARG A 633 9.08 7.12 -22.77
CA ARG A 633 8.22 5.95 -22.89
C ARG A 633 6.94 6.17 -22.10
N MET A 634 5.82 6.09 -22.81
CA MET A 634 4.50 6.08 -22.20
C MET A 634 4.20 4.69 -21.61
N TYR A 635 3.47 4.67 -20.50
CA TYR A 635 2.97 3.42 -19.95
C TYR A 635 1.74 2.90 -20.71
N PRO A 636 1.51 1.57 -20.68
CA PRO A 636 0.30 0.98 -21.21
C PRO A 636 -0.95 1.62 -20.58
N ARG A 637 -2.08 1.54 -21.28
CA ARG A 637 -3.37 1.94 -20.71
C ARG A 637 -3.63 1.13 -19.43
N GLY A 638 -4.06 1.83 -18.38
CA GLY A 638 -4.39 1.25 -17.08
C GLY A 638 -3.45 1.64 -15.95
N TYR A 639 -2.27 2.19 -16.26
CA TYR A 639 -1.39 2.78 -15.25
C TYR A 639 -1.77 4.25 -14.98
N PRO A 640 -1.65 4.73 -13.73
CA PRO A 640 -2.07 6.08 -13.32
C PRO A 640 -1.19 7.23 -13.80
N TYR A 641 0.00 6.91 -14.32
CA TYR A 641 0.98 7.90 -14.73
C TYR A 641 1.35 7.73 -16.20
N ASN A 642 1.70 8.85 -16.82
CA ASN A 642 1.95 8.92 -18.25
C ASN A 642 3.09 8.00 -18.70
N GLY A 643 4.15 7.89 -17.90
CA GLY A 643 5.36 7.15 -18.24
C GLY A 643 6.61 7.81 -17.67
N THR A 644 7.75 7.61 -18.31
CA THR A 644 9.05 8.12 -17.85
C THR A 644 9.98 8.47 -19.02
N ASN A 645 10.99 9.29 -18.75
CA ASN A 645 12.07 9.62 -19.68
C ASN A 645 13.36 9.03 -19.15
N TYR A 646 14.22 8.51 -20.03
CA TYR A 646 15.48 7.92 -19.61
C TYR A 646 16.61 8.07 -20.60
N VAL A 647 17.82 8.00 -20.04
CA VAL A 647 19.08 7.82 -20.74
C VAL A 647 19.47 6.36 -20.64
N ASN A 648 19.80 5.74 -21.77
CA ASN A 648 20.38 4.40 -21.88
C ASN A 648 21.84 4.54 -22.32
N VAL A 649 22.76 4.22 -21.41
CA VAL A 649 24.21 4.23 -21.66
C VAL A 649 24.70 2.81 -21.89
N THR A 650 25.10 2.48 -23.12
CA THR A 650 25.66 1.16 -23.46
C THR A 650 27.17 1.15 -23.27
N THR A 651 27.72 0.04 -22.77
CA THR A 651 29.16 -0.17 -22.57
C THR A 651 29.56 -1.57 -23.04
N HIS A 652 30.68 -1.66 -23.76
CA HIS A 652 31.31 -2.93 -24.10
C HIS A 652 32.02 -3.53 -22.89
N LEU A 653 31.72 -4.79 -22.59
CA LEU A 653 32.32 -5.50 -21.47
C LEU A 653 33.68 -6.07 -21.86
N ARG A 654 34.72 -5.60 -21.16
CA ARG A 654 36.08 -6.15 -21.18
C ARG A 654 36.20 -7.23 -20.11
N SER A 655 36.73 -8.38 -20.50
CA SER A 655 37.06 -9.45 -19.56
C SER A 655 38.42 -9.19 -18.90
N PRO A 656 38.58 -9.45 -17.59
CA PRO A 656 37.56 -9.95 -16.67
C PRO A 656 36.68 -8.85 -16.06
N ILE A 657 37.19 -7.61 -15.99
CA ILE A 657 36.56 -6.52 -15.24
C ILE A 657 36.31 -5.34 -16.18
N THR A 658 35.10 -4.81 -16.12
CA THR A 658 34.70 -3.56 -16.77
C THR A 658 34.27 -2.58 -15.70
N ARG A 659 34.74 -1.33 -15.80
CA ARG A 659 34.32 -0.23 -14.92
C ARG A 659 33.81 0.94 -15.74
N VAL A 660 32.71 1.52 -15.29
CA VAL A 660 32.10 2.70 -15.91
C VAL A 660 31.84 3.75 -14.84
N VAL A 661 32.23 4.98 -15.15
CA VAL A 661 32.15 6.13 -14.25
C VAL A 661 31.13 7.11 -14.79
N TYR A 662 30.24 7.57 -13.92
CA TYR A 662 29.23 8.58 -14.20
C TYR A 662 29.39 9.72 -13.19
N LEU A 663 29.31 10.96 -13.66
CA LEU A 663 29.41 12.16 -12.84
C LEU A 663 28.12 12.97 -13.01
N PHE A 664 27.42 13.25 -11.91
CA PHE A 664 26.18 14.02 -11.87
C PHE A 664 26.43 15.37 -11.20
N ILE A 665 26.00 16.45 -11.85
CA ILE A 665 26.42 17.82 -11.56
C ILE A 665 25.18 18.71 -11.45
N GLY A 666 25.01 19.37 -10.30
CA GLY A 666 24.02 20.41 -10.08
C GLY A 666 24.46 21.77 -10.66
N PRO A 667 23.54 22.72 -10.82
CA PRO A 667 23.76 23.94 -11.60
C PRO A 667 24.81 24.89 -11.01
N SER A 668 25.15 24.77 -9.71
CA SER A 668 26.14 25.64 -9.08
C SER A 668 27.59 25.15 -9.22
N ILE A 669 27.82 23.96 -9.79
CA ILE A 669 29.17 23.39 -9.91
C ILE A 669 29.63 23.45 -11.37
N ASP A 670 30.77 24.11 -11.58
CA ASP A 670 31.47 24.13 -12.86
C ASP A 670 32.63 23.12 -12.87
N VAL A 671 32.45 22.01 -13.59
CA VAL A 671 33.49 20.97 -13.74
C VAL A 671 34.41 21.33 -14.90
N GLN A 672 35.68 21.55 -14.59
CA GLN A 672 36.72 21.95 -15.56
C GLN A 672 37.49 20.75 -16.11
N SER A 673 37.60 19.67 -15.33
CA SER A 673 38.31 18.45 -15.72
C SER A 673 37.64 17.23 -15.09
N PHE A 674 37.50 16.17 -15.89
CA PHE A 674 37.06 14.86 -15.47
C PHE A 674 37.88 13.80 -16.21
N SER A 675 38.73 13.07 -15.48
CA SER A 675 39.59 12.04 -16.06
C SER A 675 39.54 10.76 -15.24
N VAL A 676 39.69 9.63 -15.93
CA VAL A 676 39.58 8.30 -15.35
C VAL A 676 40.74 7.45 -15.86
N HIS A 677 41.44 6.79 -14.93
CA HIS A 677 42.55 5.90 -15.23
C HIS A 677 42.42 4.62 -14.41
N GLY A 678 42.20 3.50 -15.08
CA GLY A 678 42.10 2.19 -14.44
C GLY A 678 43.30 1.30 -14.70
N ASN A 679 43.68 0.49 -13.71
CA ASN A 679 44.50 -0.72 -13.90
C ASN A 679 43.74 -1.95 -13.37
N SER A 680 44.37 -3.14 -13.34
CA SER A 680 43.70 -4.38 -12.93
C SER A 680 43.18 -4.37 -11.47
N GLN A 681 43.77 -3.56 -10.58
CA GLN A 681 43.46 -3.55 -9.14
C GLN A 681 42.76 -2.28 -8.67
N GLN A 682 42.99 -1.15 -9.33
CA GLN A 682 42.59 0.17 -8.87
C GLN A 682 42.00 1.00 -10.01
N LEU A 683 41.03 1.83 -9.68
CA LEU A 683 40.45 2.85 -10.53
C LEU A 683 40.70 4.22 -9.88
N ASP A 684 41.34 5.10 -10.64
CA ASP A 684 41.68 6.46 -10.23
C ASP A 684 40.80 7.42 -11.01
N ILE A 685 40.13 8.33 -10.31
CA ILE A 685 39.23 9.31 -10.90
C ILE A 685 39.63 10.68 -10.37
N PHE A 686 39.86 11.63 -11.28
CA PHE A 686 40.19 13.00 -10.93
C PHE A 686 39.11 13.92 -11.47
N VAL A 687 38.52 14.73 -10.58
CA VAL A 687 37.51 15.73 -10.90
C VAL A 687 38.01 17.07 -10.38
N THR A 688 38.16 18.06 -11.26
CA THR A 688 38.50 19.43 -10.87
C THR A 688 37.34 20.33 -11.21
N THR A 689 36.88 21.09 -10.23
CA THR A 689 35.88 22.15 -10.40
C THR A 689 36.57 23.52 -10.34
N SER A 690 35.82 24.60 -10.57
CA SER A 690 36.32 25.96 -10.37
C SER A 690 36.83 26.25 -8.95
N GLU A 691 36.38 25.47 -7.95
CA GLU A 691 36.65 25.73 -6.52
C GLU A 691 37.44 24.60 -5.84
N HIS A 692 37.29 23.35 -6.29
CA HIS A 692 37.80 22.17 -5.58
C HIS A 692 38.44 21.16 -6.53
N ALA A 693 39.38 20.37 -6.01
CA ALA A 693 39.96 19.21 -6.69
C ALA A 693 39.70 17.93 -5.89
N TYR A 694 39.16 16.92 -6.57
CA TYR A 694 38.88 15.61 -5.99
C TYR A 694 39.70 14.52 -6.69
N ALA A 695 40.43 13.72 -5.91
CA ALA A 695 41.05 12.48 -6.36
C ALA A 695 40.41 11.29 -5.64
N ILE A 696 39.82 10.39 -6.40
CA ILE A 696 39.06 9.23 -5.90
C ILE A 696 39.77 7.96 -6.33
N TYR A 697 39.98 7.06 -5.37
CA TYR A 697 40.61 5.76 -5.58
C TYR A 697 39.66 4.65 -5.13
N LEU A 698 39.35 3.74 -6.04
CA LEU A 698 38.50 2.57 -5.79
C LEU A 698 39.27 1.30 -6.11
N TRP A 699 39.15 0.28 -5.25
CA TRP A 699 39.83 -1.00 -5.43
C TRP A 699 38.88 -2.12 -5.83
N THR A 700 39.37 -2.96 -6.74
CA THR A 700 38.72 -4.22 -7.14
C THR A 700 38.69 -5.20 -5.96
N ASP A 701 37.57 -5.90 -5.77
CA ASP A 701 37.29 -6.68 -4.56
C ASP A 701 38.05 -8.01 -4.41
N GLU A 702 38.86 -8.41 -5.41
CA GLU A 702 39.59 -9.69 -5.39
C GLU A 702 40.68 -9.76 -4.32
N ASN A 703 41.30 -8.62 -4.00
CA ASN A 703 42.43 -8.59 -3.09
C ASN A 703 41.94 -8.23 -1.67
N LYS A 704 41.41 -9.23 -0.95
CA LYS A 704 40.98 -9.12 0.46
C LYS A 704 42.10 -8.64 1.42
N SER A 705 43.34 -8.53 0.94
CA SER A 705 44.46 -7.93 1.66
C SER A 705 44.35 -6.40 1.81
N HIS A 706 43.58 -5.71 0.95
CA HIS A 706 43.34 -4.28 1.07
C HIS A 706 42.20 -4.00 2.06
N SER A 707 42.50 -3.25 3.12
CA SER A 707 41.56 -2.91 4.19
C SER A 707 40.56 -1.80 3.83
N ILE A 708 40.58 -1.29 2.59
CA ILE A 708 39.87 -0.06 2.18
C ILE A 708 38.91 -0.36 1.01
N PHE A 709 37.72 0.22 1.04
CA PHE A 709 36.77 0.25 -0.08
C PHE A 709 37.08 1.37 -1.08
N ALA A 710 37.22 2.59 -0.56
CA ALA A 710 37.44 3.81 -1.33
C ALA A 710 38.29 4.81 -0.53
N GLN A 711 39.06 5.64 -1.24
CA GLN A 711 39.75 6.79 -0.69
C GLN A 711 39.41 8.01 -1.54
N VAL A 712 39.07 9.11 -0.87
CA VAL A 712 38.83 10.41 -1.50
C VAL A 712 39.82 11.42 -0.93
N ILE A 713 40.49 12.16 -1.79
CA ILE A 713 41.26 13.35 -1.43
C ILE A 713 40.49 14.53 -1.99
N ALA A 714 39.87 15.32 -1.11
CA ALA A 714 39.20 16.57 -1.45
C ALA A 714 40.13 17.72 -1.03
N ASP A 715 40.75 18.39 -2.00
CA ASP A 715 41.79 19.38 -1.81
C ASP A 715 42.97 18.85 -0.95
N HIS A 716 42.99 19.19 0.34
CA HIS A 716 44.01 18.74 1.31
C HIS A 716 43.48 17.69 2.28
N GLN A 717 42.20 17.35 2.22
CA GLN A 717 41.54 16.44 3.15
C GLN A 717 41.47 15.02 2.58
N LYS A 718 42.08 14.08 3.30
CA LYS A 718 42.02 12.66 3.00
C LYS A 718 40.88 11.98 3.76
N VAL A 719 39.93 11.39 3.05
CA VAL A 719 38.83 10.58 3.56
C VAL A 719 39.02 9.13 3.11
N VAL A 720 38.97 8.20 4.07
CA VAL A 720 39.16 6.76 3.82
C VAL A 720 37.93 6.02 4.31
N PHE A 721 37.37 5.17 3.44
CA PHE A 721 36.25 4.29 3.72
C PHE A 721 36.76 2.86 3.85
N GLU A 722 36.85 2.37 5.08
CA GLU A 722 37.46 1.08 5.40
C GLU A 722 36.47 -0.08 5.25
N ARG A 723 36.98 -1.29 5.00
CA ARG A 723 36.15 -2.51 5.03
C ARG A 723 35.61 -2.85 6.41
N ALA A 724 36.20 -2.29 7.46
CA ALA A 724 35.72 -2.44 8.83
C ALA A 724 34.31 -1.84 9.02
N SER A 725 33.94 -0.82 8.23
CA SER A 725 32.60 -0.20 8.24
C SER A 725 31.61 -0.90 7.30
N ALA A 726 31.92 -2.10 6.82
CA ALA A 726 30.97 -2.91 6.06
C ALA A 726 29.75 -3.25 6.92
N ILE A 727 28.57 -3.21 6.30
CA ILE A 727 27.32 -3.58 6.93
C ILE A 727 27.36 -5.08 7.25
N ARG A 728 27.05 -5.42 8.50
CA ARG A 728 26.95 -6.81 8.96
C ARG A 728 25.49 -7.20 9.11
N ASN A 729 25.10 -8.30 8.47
CA ASN A 729 23.76 -8.86 8.66
C ASN A 729 23.73 -9.58 10.01
N SER A 730 22.88 -9.10 10.92
CA SER A 730 22.57 -9.83 12.16
C SER A 730 21.40 -10.78 11.89
N PRO A 731 21.50 -12.07 12.24
CA PRO A 731 20.37 -12.97 12.10
C PRO A 731 19.25 -12.55 13.07
N VAL A 732 18.04 -12.34 12.55
CA VAL A 732 16.85 -12.14 13.38
C VAL A 732 16.27 -13.51 13.73
N THR A 733 16.26 -13.83 15.02
CA THR A 733 15.62 -15.06 15.51
C THR A 733 14.10 -14.91 15.39
N GLY A 734 13.41 -15.98 14.97
CA GLY A 734 11.95 -15.97 14.94
C GLY A 734 11.33 -15.70 16.32
N VAL A 735 10.11 -15.17 16.31
CA VAL A 735 9.32 -14.88 17.50
C VAL A 735 9.02 -16.20 18.21
N LYS A 736 9.46 -16.30 19.48
CA LYS A 736 9.17 -17.46 20.34
C LYS A 736 7.70 -17.49 20.69
N ASP A 737 7.15 -18.70 20.84
CA ASP A 737 5.78 -18.94 21.29
C ASP A 737 4.72 -18.20 20.45
N SER A 738 4.99 -18.04 19.15
CA SER A 738 4.16 -17.29 18.20
C SER A 738 2.69 -17.76 18.15
N ILE A 739 2.45 -19.07 18.25
CA ILE A 739 1.11 -19.67 18.33
C ILE A 739 0.40 -19.24 19.61
N GLU A 740 1.09 -19.32 20.75
CA GLU A 740 0.53 -18.96 22.05
C GLU A 740 0.17 -17.47 22.13
N ILE A 741 0.98 -16.60 21.50
CA ILE A 741 0.69 -15.16 21.40
C ILE A 741 -0.65 -14.93 20.70
N VAL A 742 -0.84 -15.54 19.52
CA VAL A 742 -2.08 -15.41 18.74
C VAL A 742 -3.27 -16.01 19.51
N GLU A 743 -3.12 -17.22 20.06
CA GLU A 743 -4.18 -17.89 20.81
C GLU A 743 -4.61 -17.11 22.04
N LYS A 744 -3.66 -16.50 22.76
CA LYS A 744 -3.93 -15.64 23.91
C LYS A 744 -4.74 -14.41 23.50
N ASN A 745 -4.33 -13.69 22.45
CA ASN A 745 -5.06 -12.51 21.98
C ASN A 745 -6.48 -12.87 21.49
N LEU A 746 -6.66 -14.05 20.88
CA LEU A 746 -7.98 -14.55 20.51
C LEU A 746 -8.90 -14.85 21.71
N GLN A 747 -8.42 -14.94 22.95
CA GLN A 747 -9.31 -15.11 24.10
C GLN A 747 -9.95 -13.80 24.58
N HIS A 748 -9.43 -12.65 24.17
CA HIS A 748 -9.83 -11.35 24.70
C HIS A 748 -11.23 -10.89 24.25
N PHE A 749 -11.65 -11.24 23.03
CA PHE A 749 -12.93 -10.76 22.49
C PHE A 749 -14.14 -11.52 23.04
N LYS A 750 -14.00 -12.82 23.38
CA LYS A 750 -15.11 -13.67 23.82
C LYS A 750 -15.86 -13.14 25.06
N PRO A 751 -15.19 -12.66 26.13
CA PRO A 751 -15.87 -12.03 27.27
C PRO A 751 -16.72 -10.82 26.90
N VAL A 752 -16.31 -10.02 25.92
CA VAL A 752 -17.06 -8.83 25.46
C VAL A 752 -18.38 -9.26 24.82
N PHE A 753 -18.35 -10.30 23.98
CA PHE A 753 -19.55 -10.88 23.38
C PHE A 753 -20.49 -11.49 24.43
N GLN A 754 -19.95 -12.22 25.42
CA GLN A 754 -20.74 -12.77 26.52
C GLN A 754 -21.37 -11.67 27.39
N GLN A 755 -20.69 -10.54 27.58
CA GLN A 755 -21.24 -9.39 28.30
C GLN A 755 -22.40 -8.76 27.54
N LEU A 756 -22.28 -8.56 26.22
CA LEU A 756 -23.38 -8.05 25.39
C LEU A 756 -24.58 -9.00 25.38
N GLU A 757 -24.35 -10.30 25.28
CA GLU A 757 -25.40 -11.31 25.37
C GLU A 757 -26.18 -11.17 26.69
N LYS A 758 -25.46 -11.08 27.82
CA LYS A 758 -26.05 -10.85 29.15
C LYS A 758 -26.85 -9.54 29.20
N GLN A 759 -26.33 -8.45 28.65
CA GLN A 759 -27.02 -7.16 28.59
C GLN A 759 -28.32 -7.24 27.78
N ILE A 760 -28.29 -7.86 26.60
CA ILE A 760 -29.46 -8.00 25.73
C ILE A 760 -30.50 -8.85 26.44
N LEU A 761 -30.15 -10.06 26.92
CA LEU A 761 -31.06 -10.94 27.66
C LEU A 761 -31.69 -10.25 28.88
N SER A 762 -30.94 -9.38 29.57
CA SER A 762 -31.47 -8.60 30.69
C SER A 762 -32.53 -7.57 30.26
N ARG A 763 -32.38 -6.93 29.09
CA ARG A 763 -33.37 -6.00 28.52
C ARG A 763 -34.59 -6.75 27.96
N VAL A 764 -34.40 -7.92 27.36
CA VAL A 764 -35.48 -8.74 26.78
C VAL A 764 -36.48 -9.22 27.85
N ARG A 765 -36.04 -9.46 29.09
CA ARG A 765 -36.92 -9.84 30.22
C ARG A 765 -37.97 -8.77 30.58
N ASN A 766 -37.85 -7.55 30.05
CA ASN A 766 -38.70 -6.41 30.37
C ASN A 766 -39.64 -5.97 29.23
N THR A 767 -39.73 -6.70 28.10
CA THR A 767 -40.56 -6.29 26.94
C THR A 767 -41.45 -7.40 26.36
N ALA A 768 -42.58 -7.00 25.77
CA ALA A 768 -43.49 -7.88 25.01
C ALA A 768 -42.88 -8.41 23.68
N SER A 769 -41.68 -7.96 23.30
CA SER A 769 -40.95 -8.38 22.09
C SER A 769 -39.98 -9.55 22.33
N PHE A 770 -40.10 -10.24 23.47
CA PHE A 770 -39.14 -11.25 23.93
C PHE A 770 -38.78 -12.28 22.87
N ARG A 771 -39.78 -12.80 22.16
CA ARG A 771 -39.61 -13.85 21.16
C ARG A 771 -38.75 -13.40 19.96
N LYS A 772 -38.99 -12.21 19.42
CA LYS A 772 -38.24 -11.67 18.26
C LYS A 772 -36.77 -11.38 18.60
N THR A 773 -36.49 -10.93 19.83
CA THR A 773 -35.10 -10.67 20.27
C THR A 773 -34.38 -11.97 20.65
N ALA A 774 -35.08 -12.94 21.25
CA ALA A 774 -34.53 -14.26 21.53
C ALA A 774 -34.25 -15.05 20.24
N GLU A 775 -35.14 -15.00 19.24
CA GLU A 775 -34.93 -15.58 17.90
C GLU A 775 -33.71 -14.97 17.17
N ARG A 776 -33.45 -13.68 17.37
CA ARG A 776 -32.24 -13.01 16.83
C ARG A 776 -30.95 -13.45 17.53
N LEU A 777 -30.98 -13.64 18.85
CA LEU A 777 -29.82 -14.07 19.64
C LEU A 777 -29.49 -15.56 19.50
N LEU A 778 -30.51 -16.41 19.33
CA LEU A 778 -30.42 -17.86 19.48
C LEU A 778 -30.60 -18.61 18.15
N ARG A 779 -30.32 -17.97 17.00
CA ARG A 779 -30.58 -18.56 15.69
C ARG A 779 -29.67 -19.79 15.45
N PHE A 780 -30.07 -20.96 15.92
CA PHE A 780 -29.34 -22.20 15.67
C PHE A 780 -29.67 -22.73 14.27
N SER A 781 -28.76 -23.51 13.70
CA SER A 781 -28.98 -24.23 12.43
C SER A 781 -30.17 -25.20 12.49
N ASP A 782 -30.58 -25.61 13.70
CA ASP A 782 -31.80 -26.40 13.94
C ASP A 782 -32.90 -25.52 14.54
N LYS A 783 -33.98 -25.31 13.76
CA LYS A 783 -35.15 -24.53 14.18
C LYS A 783 -35.84 -25.13 15.41
N ARG A 784 -35.78 -26.46 15.59
CA ARG A 784 -36.42 -27.16 16.71
C ARG A 784 -35.68 -26.92 18.02
N GLN A 785 -34.35 -26.93 17.99
CA GLN A 785 -33.52 -26.57 19.14
C GLN A 785 -33.65 -25.08 19.50
N THR A 786 -33.75 -24.20 18.49
CA THR A 786 -34.00 -22.77 18.71
C THR A 786 -35.32 -22.54 19.44
N GLU A 787 -36.41 -23.18 19.00
CA GLU A 787 -37.71 -23.11 19.67
C GLU A 787 -37.65 -23.70 21.10
N GLU A 788 -37.03 -24.87 21.31
CA GLU A 788 -36.92 -25.47 22.65
C GLU A 788 -36.11 -24.62 23.65
N VAL A 789 -35.04 -23.97 23.20
CA VAL A 789 -34.22 -23.10 24.06
C VAL A 789 -34.97 -21.79 24.36
N ILE A 790 -35.64 -21.21 23.36
CA ILE A 790 -36.51 -20.04 23.55
C ILE A 790 -37.63 -20.37 24.55
N ASP A 791 -38.29 -21.53 24.40
CA ASP A 791 -39.37 -21.98 25.28
C ASP A 791 -38.86 -22.30 26.69
N ARG A 792 -37.68 -22.89 26.85
CA ARG A 792 -37.06 -23.09 28.18
C ARG A 792 -36.73 -21.76 28.86
N ILE A 793 -36.16 -20.79 28.15
CA ILE A 793 -35.84 -19.47 28.72
C ILE A 793 -37.14 -18.73 29.05
N PHE A 794 -38.16 -18.85 28.21
CA PHE A 794 -39.50 -18.30 28.44
C PHE A 794 -40.19 -18.95 29.65
N ALA A 795 -40.09 -20.27 29.82
CA ALA A 795 -40.63 -21.00 30.96
C ALA A 795 -39.92 -20.66 32.28
N ILE A 796 -38.59 -20.54 32.27
CA ILE A 796 -37.80 -20.09 33.44
C ILE A 796 -38.18 -18.64 33.81
N SER A 797 -38.40 -17.78 32.80
CA SER A 797 -38.85 -16.40 32.98
C SER A 797 -40.25 -16.33 33.63
N GLN A 798 -41.21 -17.13 33.14
CA GLN A 798 -42.56 -17.20 33.73
C GLN A 798 -42.55 -17.77 35.15
N GLN A 799 -41.72 -18.78 35.44
CA GLN A 799 -41.55 -19.32 36.79
C GLN A 799 -40.97 -18.28 37.78
N GLN A 800 -40.04 -17.43 37.31
CA GLN A 800 -39.45 -16.36 38.12
C GLN A 800 -40.45 -15.21 38.37
N GLN A 801 -41.25 -14.80 37.37
CA GLN A 801 -42.32 -13.80 37.56
C GLN A 801 -43.43 -14.27 38.50
N ASN A 802 -43.83 -15.55 38.42
CA ASN A 802 -44.85 -16.12 39.30
C ASN A 802 -44.35 -16.30 40.75
N ARG A 803 -43.04 -16.51 40.95
CA ARG A 803 -42.42 -16.51 42.30
C ARG A 803 -42.29 -15.10 42.88
N ALA A 804 -41.99 -14.09 42.06
CA ALA A 804 -41.92 -12.69 42.50
C ALA A 804 -43.29 -12.11 42.93
N LYS A 805 -44.40 -12.58 42.33
CA LYS A 805 -45.76 -12.22 42.76
C LYS A 805 -46.22 -12.90 44.06
N LYS A 806 -45.60 -14.02 44.47
CA LYS A 806 -46.01 -14.78 45.67
C LYS A 806 -45.25 -14.44 46.95
N ASN A 807 -44.09 -13.76 46.90
CA ASN A 807 -43.33 -13.38 48.10
C ASN A 807 -42.97 -11.89 48.12
N LYS A 808 -43.93 -11.05 48.55
CA LYS A 808 -43.65 -9.68 49.04
C LYS A 808 -43.13 -9.77 50.49
N LYS A 809 -41.87 -10.18 50.68
CA LYS A 809 -41.01 -9.83 51.82
C LYS A 809 -39.62 -10.44 51.64
N VAL A 810 -38.60 -9.63 51.94
CA VAL A 810 -37.15 -9.89 51.90
C VAL A 810 -36.49 -9.63 50.54
N ALA A 811 -35.97 -8.41 50.39
CA ALA A 811 -34.91 -8.08 49.44
C ALA A 811 -33.57 -8.60 49.98
N LYS A 812 -33.01 -9.63 49.34
CA LYS A 812 -31.57 -9.96 49.40
C LYS A 812 -31.17 -10.56 48.06
N GLY A 813 -30.00 -10.14 47.57
CA GLY A 813 -29.52 -10.39 46.21
C GLY A 813 -29.61 -11.85 45.78
N TYR A 814 -30.20 -12.08 44.61
CA TYR A 814 -30.23 -13.39 43.98
C TYR A 814 -29.12 -13.46 42.92
N LYS A 815 -28.13 -14.33 43.18
CA LYS A 815 -27.14 -14.81 42.20
C LYS A 815 -27.87 -15.51 41.05
N PHE A 816 -27.54 -15.13 39.83
CA PHE A 816 -27.97 -15.84 38.63
C PHE A 816 -27.28 -17.22 38.58
N VAL A 817 -28.03 -18.25 38.20
CA VAL A 817 -27.51 -19.61 38.00
C VAL A 817 -26.80 -19.65 36.66
N ASP A 818 -25.49 -19.93 36.69
CA ASP A 818 -24.53 -20.07 35.58
C ASP A 818 -24.79 -21.27 34.64
N ALA A 819 -26.03 -21.72 34.47
CA ALA A 819 -26.35 -23.00 33.81
C ALA A 819 -27.08 -22.85 32.45
N GLY A 820 -26.67 -21.88 31.63
CA GLY A 820 -26.98 -21.87 30.20
C GLY A 820 -25.81 -22.47 29.40
N PRO A 821 -26.04 -23.20 28.29
CA PRO A 821 -24.94 -23.64 27.43
C PRO A 821 -24.16 -22.44 26.87
N ASP A 822 -22.83 -22.48 26.88
CA ASP A 822 -21.97 -21.46 26.24
C ASP A 822 -22.24 -21.46 24.72
N ILE A 823 -23.07 -20.52 24.28
CA ILE A 823 -23.56 -20.44 22.90
C ILE A 823 -22.39 -20.23 21.94
N PHE A 824 -21.38 -19.48 22.36
CA PHE A 824 -20.17 -19.23 21.57
C PHE A 824 -19.32 -20.50 21.43
N ALA A 825 -19.24 -21.36 22.45
CA ALA A 825 -18.59 -22.66 22.30
C ALA A 825 -19.30 -23.56 21.27
N GLN A 826 -20.63 -23.52 21.21
CA GLN A 826 -21.38 -24.24 20.18
C GLN A 826 -21.19 -23.65 18.78
N ILE A 827 -21.14 -22.31 18.67
CA ILE A 827 -20.81 -21.60 17.43
C ILE A 827 -19.42 -22.01 16.93
N GLU A 828 -18.42 -22.12 17.82
CA GLU A 828 -17.07 -22.55 17.46
C GLU A 828 -16.99 -23.99 16.95
N VAL A 829 -17.79 -24.91 17.51
CA VAL A 829 -17.89 -26.29 17.02
C VAL A 829 -18.50 -26.33 15.61
N ASN A 830 -19.51 -25.50 15.35
CA ASN A 830 -20.13 -25.38 14.03
C ASN A 830 -19.22 -24.64 13.03
N GLU A 831 -18.47 -23.64 13.46
CA GLU A 831 -17.47 -22.91 12.66
C GLU A 831 -16.43 -23.87 12.09
N ARG A 832 -15.91 -24.82 12.89
CA ARG A 832 -14.96 -25.83 12.39
C ARG A 832 -15.54 -26.63 11.21
N LYS A 833 -16.83 -26.98 11.25
CA LYS A 833 -17.50 -27.69 10.15
C LYS A 833 -17.72 -26.78 8.93
N ILE A 834 -18.12 -25.53 9.15
CA ILE A 834 -18.32 -24.53 8.07
C ILE A 834 -16.99 -24.23 7.39
N ARG A 835 -15.92 -24.00 8.16
CA ARG A 835 -14.56 -23.78 7.67
C ARG A 835 -14.04 -24.96 6.85
N GLN A 836 -14.24 -26.19 7.31
CA GLN A 836 -13.88 -27.40 6.53
C GLN A 836 -14.69 -27.50 5.23
N LYS A 837 -15.96 -27.09 5.25
CA LYS A 837 -16.81 -27.06 4.04
C LYS A 837 -16.38 -25.95 3.07
N ALA A 838 -16.07 -24.75 3.57
CA ALA A 838 -15.59 -23.63 2.77
C ALA A 838 -14.21 -23.93 2.17
N GLN A 839 -13.30 -24.53 2.95
CA GLN A 839 -12.00 -24.99 2.47
C GLN A 839 -12.12 -26.12 1.44
N SER A 840 -13.06 -27.05 1.60
CA SER A 840 -13.28 -28.12 0.60
C SER A 840 -14.00 -27.63 -0.66
N LEU A 841 -14.83 -26.59 -0.56
CA LEU A 841 -15.39 -25.88 -1.72
C LEU A 841 -14.31 -25.08 -2.46
N ALA A 842 -13.46 -24.35 -1.72
CA ALA A 842 -12.31 -23.62 -2.26
C ALA A 842 -11.28 -24.55 -2.94
N GLN A 843 -11.18 -25.82 -2.53
CA GLN A 843 -10.36 -26.85 -3.18
C GLN A 843 -11.05 -27.52 -4.38
N LYS A 844 -12.38 -27.40 -4.51
CA LYS A 844 -13.18 -27.99 -5.60
C LYS A 844 -13.47 -27.01 -6.73
N GLU A 845 -13.59 -25.72 -6.42
CA GLU A 845 -13.37 -24.68 -7.42
C GLU A 845 -11.93 -24.85 -7.90
N LEU A 846 -11.74 -25.13 -9.19
CA LEU A 846 -10.40 -25.10 -9.81
C LEU A 846 -9.70 -23.84 -9.29
N PRO A 847 -8.40 -23.90 -8.93
CA PRO A 847 -7.68 -22.69 -8.57
C PRO A 847 -7.97 -21.69 -9.67
N VAL A 848 -8.68 -20.61 -9.32
CA VAL A 848 -8.76 -19.44 -10.20
C VAL A 848 -7.31 -19.19 -10.55
N ASP A 849 -7.00 -19.24 -11.85
CA ASP A 849 -5.64 -19.09 -12.30
C ASP A 849 -5.11 -17.82 -11.64
N GLU A 850 -4.15 -17.97 -10.71
CA GLU A 850 -3.65 -16.83 -9.94
C GLU A 850 -3.04 -15.81 -10.93
N GLU A 851 -2.70 -16.24 -12.16
CA GLU A 851 -2.34 -15.39 -13.30
C GLU A 851 -3.53 -14.65 -13.98
N GLU A 852 -4.77 -15.15 -13.94
CA GLU A 852 -5.98 -14.45 -14.44
C GLU A 852 -6.43 -13.34 -13.49
N GLU A 853 -6.45 -13.59 -12.18
CA GLU A 853 -6.69 -12.55 -11.14
C GLU A 853 -5.65 -11.42 -11.30
N MET A 854 -4.45 -11.80 -11.74
CA MET A 854 -3.33 -10.92 -12.02
C MET A 854 -3.35 -10.25 -13.39
N LYS A 855 -4.30 -10.49 -14.32
CA LYS A 855 -4.34 -9.85 -15.67
C LYS A 855 -5.31 -8.66 -15.83
N ASP A 856 -6.45 -8.60 -15.13
CA ASP A 856 -7.58 -7.73 -15.55
C ASP A 856 -7.74 -6.32 -14.88
N LEU A 857 -6.76 -5.79 -14.14
CA LEU A 857 -6.90 -4.53 -13.36
C LEU A 857 -6.57 -3.22 -14.15
N LEU A 858 -6.33 -3.27 -15.45
CA LEU A 858 -5.80 -2.13 -16.24
C LEU A 858 -6.83 -1.10 -16.73
N ASP A 859 -7.96 -0.86 -16.07
CA ASP A 859 -8.94 0.13 -16.59
C ASP A 859 -9.28 1.30 -15.66
N PHE A 860 -8.51 1.52 -14.58
CA PHE A 860 -8.94 2.46 -13.55
C PHE A 860 -7.93 3.53 -13.15
N VAL A 861 -7.97 4.63 -13.89
CA VAL A 861 -7.43 5.92 -13.46
C VAL A 861 -8.38 7.00 -13.96
N ASP A 862 -8.73 7.91 -13.05
CA ASP A 862 -9.52 9.11 -13.34
C ASP A 862 -8.85 9.98 -14.42
N VAL A 863 -9.46 10.06 -15.59
CA VAL A 863 -9.14 11.08 -16.59
C VAL A 863 -9.83 12.38 -16.18
N THR A 864 -9.06 13.36 -15.73
CA THR A 864 -9.50 14.76 -15.67
C THR A 864 -9.74 15.27 -17.09
N TYR A 865 -11.01 15.28 -17.52
CA TYR A 865 -11.41 16.00 -18.72
C TYR A 865 -11.43 17.50 -18.42
N ALA A 866 -10.33 18.20 -18.72
CA ALA A 866 -10.38 19.65 -18.91
C ALA A 866 -11.20 19.93 -20.17
N LYS A 867 -12.44 20.40 -19.97
CA LYS A 867 -13.30 20.88 -21.06
C LYS A 867 -12.86 22.30 -21.43
N ASP A 868 -11.84 22.42 -22.27
CA ASP A 868 -11.51 23.70 -22.88
C ASP A 868 -12.61 24.09 -23.88
N ARG A 869 -13.43 25.06 -23.48
CA ARG A 869 -14.32 25.81 -24.38
C ARG A 869 -13.86 27.26 -24.41
N ASN A 870 -13.51 27.69 -25.62
CA ASN A 870 -13.37 29.06 -26.14
C ASN A 870 -11.97 29.68 -26.15
N SER A 871 -11.28 29.51 -27.29
CA SER A 871 -10.44 30.57 -27.84
C SER A 871 -10.48 30.56 -29.38
N ARG A 872 -10.82 31.71 -29.96
CA ARG A 872 -11.00 31.96 -31.39
C ARG A 872 -9.70 31.77 -32.19
N PRO A 873 -9.77 31.42 -33.49
CA PRO A 873 -8.59 31.17 -34.32
C PRO A 873 -8.02 32.49 -34.88
N ILE A 874 -6.71 32.69 -34.73
CA ILE A 874 -5.95 33.69 -35.50
C ILE A 874 -5.32 32.98 -36.69
N LYS A 875 -5.64 33.46 -37.90
CA LYS A 875 -5.03 33.07 -39.18
C LYS A 875 -3.63 33.69 -39.31
N VAL A 876 -2.62 32.89 -39.65
CA VAL A 876 -1.52 33.30 -40.55
C VAL A 876 -1.16 32.13 -41.47
N GLN A 877 -0.82 32.48 -42.71
CA GLN A 877 -0.78 31.71 -43.95
C GLN A 877 0.30 30.61 -44.08
N PRO A 878 0.13 29.68 -45.05
CA PRO A 878 1.04 28.59 -45.36
C PRO A 878 1.97 28.90 -46.56
N GLY A 879 3.17 28.30 -46.55
CA GLY A 879 4.12 28.34 -47.67
C GLY A 879 5.10 27.17 -47.67
N LEU A 880 4.74 26.13 -48.42
CA LEU A 880 5.52 25.17 -49.23
C LEU A 880 6.98 24.81 -48.82
N SER A 881 7.23 23.54 -48.44
CA SER A 881 7.81 22.44 -49.27
C SER A 881 9.33 22.29 -49.07
N GLN A 882 9.97 21.13 -48.91
CA GLN A 882 9.71 19.79 -49.46
C GLN A 882 10.56 18.70 -48.72
N MET A 883 9.92 17.53 -48.49
CA MET A 883 10.38 16.13 -48.35
C MET A 883 11.88 15.75 -48.19
N PHE A 884 12.18 14.83 -47.25
CA PHE A 884 12.42 13.37 -47.44
C PHE A 884 12.65 12.72 -46.05
N SER A 885 11.68 11.99 -45.49
CA SER A 885 11.43 10.53 -45.57
C SER A 885 11.87 9.77 -44.31
N THR A 886 10.95 9.65 -43.34
CA THR A 886 11.01 8.66 -42.26
C THR A 886 10.20 7.42 -42.65
N ALA A 887 10.81 6.26 -42.46
CA ALA A 887 10.24 4.95 -42.76
C ALA A 887 8.91 4.74 -42.03
N ARG A 888 7.87 4.38 -42.80
CA ARG A 888 6.55 4.00 -42.31
C ARG A 888 6.62 2.65 -41.60
N SER A 889 6.08 2.63 -40.39
CA SER A 889 5.67 1.47 -39.62
C SER A 889 4.74 0.54 -40.43
N SER A 890 5.15 -0.71 -40.62
CA SER A 890 4.32 -1.79 -41.14
C SER A 890 3.40 -2.34 -40.05
N ALA A 891 2.25 -1.71 -39.83
CA ALA A 891 1.18 -2.24 -38.97
C ALA A 891 -0.26 -1.85 -39.41
N PRO A 892 -0.71 -2.16 -40.65
CA PRO A 892 -2.16 -2.29 -40.89
C PRO A 892 -2.59 -3.64 -41.51
N LEU A 893 -1.69 -4.57 -41.78
CA LEU A 893 -2.02 -5.80 -42.54
C LEU A 893 -2.49 -6.99 -41.69
N ALA A 894 -2.26 -6.98 -40.37
CA ALA A 894 -2.60 -8.11 -39.50
C ALA A 894 -4.03 -8.06 -38.92
N SER A 895 -4.60 -6.88 -38.68
CA SER A 895 -5.95 -6.75 -38.10
C SER A 895 -7.05 -7.18 -39.07
N ALA A 896 -6.91 -6.84 -40.36
CA ALA A 896 -7.87 -7.18 -41.39
C ALA A 896 -7.99 -8.71 -41.65
N SER A 897 -6.93 -9.49 -41.36
CA SER A 897 -6.96 -10.95 -41.55
C SER A 897 -7.64 -11.67 -40.39
N TYR A 898 -7.50 -11.16 -39.16
CA TYR A 898 -8.10 -11.76 -37.96
C TYR A 898 -9.62 -11.59 -37.94
N THR A 899 -10.12 -10.41 -38.32
CA THR A 899 -11.56 -10.12 -38.37
C THR A 899 -12.26 -10.98 -39.42
N ARG A 900 -11.63 -11.21 -40.58
CA ARG A 900 -12.14 -12.10 -41.62
C ARG A 900 -12.16 -13.56 -41.18
N LEU A 901 -11.09 -14.03 -40.50
CA LEU A 901 -11.04 -15.38 -39.97
C LEU A 901 -12.11 -15.61 -38.89
N PHE A 902 -12.31 -14.63 -38.00
CA PHE A 902 -13.34 -14.66 -36.97
C PHE A 902 -14.76 -14.71 -37.57
N LEU A 903 -15.06 -13.92 -38.60
CA LEU A 903 -16.36 -13.95 -39.27
C LEU A 903 -16.61 -15.30 -39.96
N ILE A 904 -15.62 -15.84 -40.66
CA ILE A 904 -15.73 -17.15 -41.32
C ILE A 904 -15.98 -18.25 -40.27
N LEU A 905 -15.26 -18.22 -39.14
CA LEU A 905 -15.44 -19.22 -38.08
C LEU A 905 -16.84 -19.17 -37.48
N ASN A 906 -17.36 -17.98 -37.20
CA ASN A 906 -18.71 -17.81 -36.64
C ASN A 906 -19.80 -18.23 -37.63
N ILE A 907 -19.63 -17.94 -38.93
CA ILE A 907 -20.55 -18.41 -39.97
C ILE A 907 -20.54 -19.94 -40.04
N VAL A 908 -19.37 -20.58 -39.98
CA VAL A 908 -19.26 -22.05 -39.99
C VAL A 908 -19.92 -22.66 -38.75
N ILE A 909 -19.67 -22.10 -37.55
CA ILE A 909 -20.31 -22.56 -36.31
C ILE A 909 -21.83 -22.43 -36.39
N PHE A 910 -22.34 -21.32 -36.93
CA PHE A 910 -23.76 -21.12 -37.14
C PHE A 910 -24.36 -22.21 -38.05
N PHE A 911 -23.75 -22.51 -39.19
CA PHE A 911 -24.24 -23.56 -40.08
C PHE A 911 -24.15 -24.97 -39.48
N VAL A 912 -23.14 -25.24 -38.64
CA VAL A 912 -23.04 -26.50 -37.90
C VAL A 912 -24.15 -26.62 -36.86
N MET A 913 -24.40 -25.57 -36.07
CA MET A 913 -25.50 -25.54 -35.10
C MET A 913 -26.86 -25.63 -35.79
N LEU A 914 -27.02 -24.99 -36.95
CA LEU A 914 -28.21 -25.08 -37.79
C LEU A 914 -28.47 -26.51 -38.27
N ALA A 915 -27.44 -27.20 -38.77
CA ALA A 915 -27.54 -28.59 -39.19
C ALA A 915 -27.85 -29.53 -38.01
N MET A 916 -27.26 -29.28 -36.83
CA MET A 916 -27.56 -30.01 -35.60
C MET A 916 -29.00 -29.77 -35.12
N GLN A 917 -29.51 -28.55 -35.20
CA GLN A 917 -30.89 -28.24 -34.84
C GLN A 917 -31.89 -28.84 -35.83
N LEU A 918 -31.63 -28.75 -37.14
CA LEU A 918 -32.50 -29.33 -38.17
C LEU A 918 -32.55 -30.87 -38.09
N THR A 919 -31.44 -31.52 -37.76
CA THR A 919 -31.40 -32.98 -37.53
C THR A 919 -32.11 -33.40 -36.24
N TRP A 920 -32.08 -32.56 -35.19
CA TRP A 920 -32.86 -32.78 -33.96
C TRP A 920 -34.37 -32.56 -34.17
N PHE A 921 -34.77 -31.59 -34.99
CA PHE A 921 -36.17 -31.21 -35.20
C PHE A 921 -36.93 -32.04 -36.24
N GLN A 922 -36.27 -32.96 -36.96
CA GLN A 922 -36.96 -33.99 -37.75
C GLN A 922 -37.83 -34.93 -36.90
N LYS A 923 -37.74 -34.87 -35.56
CA LYS A 923 -38.57 -35.63 -34.62
C LYS A 923 -39.65 -34.81 -33.89
N ALA A 924 -39.90 -33.55 -34.26
CA ALA A 924 -40.92 -32.72 -33.61
C ALA A 924 -42.31 -32.85 -34.29
N LYS A 925 -43.34 -33.19 -33.49
CA LYS A 925 -44.70 -33.58 -33.93
C LYS A 925 -45.68 -32.43 -34.24
N SER A 926 -45.26 -31.17 -34.39
CA SER A 926 -46.19 -30.08 -34.72
C SER A 926 -45.69 -29.11 -35.80
N LEU A 927 -46.55 -28.88 -36.79
CA LEU A 927 -46.30 -28.02 -37.96
C LEU A 927 -46.05 -26.54 -37.58
N HIS A 928 -46.55 -26.11 -36.42
CA HIS A 928 -46.44 -24.73 -35.95
C HIS A 928 -45.04 -24.43 -35.38
N GLY A 929 -44.44 -25.38 -34.66
CA GLY A 929 -43.07 -25.25 -34.15
C GLY A 929 -42.04 -25.18 -35.26
N GLN A 930 -42.25 -25.95 -36.35
CA GLN A 930 -41.39 -25.89 -37.53
C GLN A 930 -41.45 -24.52 -38.22
N ARG A 931 -42.64 -23.94 -38.40
CA ARG A 931 -42.79 -22.61 -39.02
C ARG A 931 -42.13 -21.49 -38.21
N CYS A 932 -42.24 -21.54 -36.88
CA CYS A 932 -41.59 -20.56 -36.01
C CYS A 932 -40.07 -20.67 -36.07
N LEU A 933 -39.55 -21.90 -36.07
CA LEU A 933 -38.12 -22.16 -36.24
C LEU A 933 -37.61 -21.66 -37.60
N TYR A 934 -38.29 -21.97 -38.71
CA TYR A 934 -37.89 -21.49 -40.03
C TYR A 934 -37.93 -19.96 -40.13
N ALA A 935 -38.86 -19.28 -39.45
CA ALA A 935 -38.91 -17.82 -39.40
C ALA A 935 -37.70 -17.22 -38.67
N ILE A 936 -37.33 -17.78 -37.52
CA ILE A 936 -36.14 -17.35 -36.75
C ILE A 936 -34.86 -17.57 -37.58
N LEU A 937 -34.73 -18.74 -38.21
CA LEU A 937 -33.58 -19.08 -39.05
C LEU A 937 -33.44 -18.16 -40.27
N LEU A 938 -34.56 -17.73 -40.85
CA LEU A 938 -34.56 -16.77 -41.95
C LEU A 938 -34.05 -15.39 -41.48
N ILE A 939 -34.51 -14.94 -40.30
CA ILE A 939 -34.10 -13.67 -39.70
C ILE A 939 -32.59 -13.68 -39.39
N ASP A 940 -32.10 -14.73 -38.74
CA ASP A 940 -30.67 -14.86 -38.41
C ASP A 940 -29.80 -14.93 -39.67
N SER A 941 -30.26 -15.63 -40.72
CA SER A 941 -29.57 -15.69 -42.00
C SER A 941 -29.50 -14.31 -42.68
N CYS A 942 -30.58 -13.52 -42.61
CA CYS A 942 -30.58 -12.14 -43.11
C CYS A 942 -29.62 -11.24 -42.35
N ILE A 943 -29.55 -11.35 -41.01
CA ILE A 943 -28.61 -10.58 -40.17
C ILE A 943 -27.16 -10.91 -40.53
N LEU A 944 -26.84 -12.19 -40.71
CA LEU A 944 -25.49 -12.64 -41.09
C LEU A 944 -25.09 -12.16 -42.49
N LEU A 945 -26.01 -12.19 -43.46
CA LEU A 945 -25.80 -11.64 -44.80
C LEU A 945 -25.56 -10.13 -44.76
N TRP A 946 -26.25 -9.42 -43.88
CA TRP A 946 -26.11 -7.97 -43.72
C TRP A 946 -24.76 -7.60 -43.09
N LEU A 947 -24.34 -8.34 -42.05
CA LEU A 947 -23.02 -8.21 -41.44
C LEU A 947 -21.89 -8.52 -42.42
N TYR A 948 -22.03 -9.59 -43.21
CA TYR A 948 -21.05 -9.95 -44.24
C TYR A 948 -20.94 -8.88 -45.35
N SER A 949 -22.08 -8.36 -45.82
CA SER A 949 -22.14 -7.32 -46.84
C SER A 949 -21.50 -6.00 -46.33
N SER A 950 -21.82 -5.60 -45.11
CA SER A 950 -21.29 -4.39 -44.46
C SER A 950 -19.77 -4.44 -44.26
N CYS A 951 -19.21 -5.61 -43.91
CA CYS A 951 -17.77 -5.78 -43.75
C CYS A 951 -17.00 -5.88 -45.09
N SER A 952 -17.69 -5.99 -46.23
CA SER A 952 -17.04 -6.07 -47.56
C SER A 952 -16.76 -4.70 -48.19
N GLN A 953 -17.41 -3.62 -47.73
CA GLN A 953 -17.39 -2.32 -48.43
C GLN A 953 -16.57 -1.20 -47.76
N SER A 954 -16.18 -1.31 -46.49
CA SER A 954 -15.26 -0.36 -45.83
C SER A 954 -14.81 -0.90 -44.47
N GLN A 955 -13.57 -0.62 -44.07
CA GLN A 955 -12.89 -1.06 -42.84
C GLN A 955 -13.83 -1.61 -41.74
N CYS A 956 -13.81 -2.94 -41.56
CA CYS A 956 -14.16 -3.56 -40.29
C CYS A 956 -13.18 -3.04 -39.20
#